data_AF-A0A9P1C0T4-F1
#
_entry.id   AF-A0A9P1C0T4-F1
#
_cell.length_a   1.000
_cell.length_b   1.000
_cell.length_c   1.000
_cell.angle_alpha   90.00
_cell.angle_beta   90.00
_cell.angle_gamma   90.00
#
_symmetry.space_group_name_H-M   'P 1'
#
loop_
_entity.id
_entity.type
_entity.pdbx_description
1 polymer ?
#
loop_
_entity_poly.entity_id
_entity_poly.type
_entity_poly.pdbx_seq_one_letter_code
_entity_poly.pdbx_strand_id
1 'polypeptide(L)'
;MKAGRQRCKVVWQLEENSTADVFARREPEEVPELTSSSKMPVDLVAKMIQGDEEDEQSPVLLKTWDFGGQREYYVMHHLFLTNRGFYIVVTRLDAWRTGPTGPLDSGDVLRDTDSEDGGAFEPPLDALTFWLSSIHVHAPDALVFIVGSHADVVACGHEETEARVEEEIVSLMEKVPGLERQVVVNSQAGKCFFSVDNRSGTGIAELREAIDREATVALAPNGHFAQELPLPWLRLREALEDAAEGSTGEENELPPFTATFVLSLAKVQQMGQEAGVAPESLVDCLKCLHDFGSIVFFDEDELRDHVVLNPQWLADAMAQVLNCPRVVQGHVAAAKRLRERGELEEDLLTRCLWRHHKFRENQAVLLRMLHRFDLLVPLTTRHALPSNVVPSLLPCAPQQPTLPLTNDKIWDSLFFDFHGLLCRLLPTLFPKLVAASSRQDCVEGIGSLGLFRDSFRLLWMGDELTMDLLPAERPQVVRVTSQGGLSVAVVQGLLQLVKATLAQKSHLSFTAGVLCEHCHAQGRSLAERHHVLDLQELLQEAPVPCRFSARAVMPPETSWVAAWRSTKATCPRLNLHEDRGSPAHTASTEVSVSSRGGSIVNLLYASPIWRNEAGELPQLDVQNEVSLVELGEAMHLSLATASNLAAMLTAEATTRSILHLSLHCADNGQVLLLEDATGGAHAFSLEDLQALLKATNGASRLQLVFLNACCSDLAGQIFLEAGAPHVVCCRGSVFDATAQAFTKAFYRAFAAGRSIASAFDIAKLEIRTAPQPGLRAEAEKYLLLPEGDASHQSSFCELAWRAGPPKRRWLPSRVEDFCGRSRDLWLLLKHLGSARRCVLVHGPAKIGKSALLTELARFAAAPGRSYENRVIYLACDEADLENREEPLLYFLRQLFRQLRIEEHAATEQLEVGPSITAPKETFNMDLSAQSEVRILRSQIVQSLQELASLHHPVLLILDDLDSLLQSNAEELRKVLTELLLRTEGLELLLAAREAPFQALGAHKVVGYHLDPLQPLDAARLFLCSTELLPVSRTASADECRGDAAFRWRVHRPLVVADFSVAVPRITA
;
A
#
# COMPACT_ATOMS: atom_id res chain seq x y z
N MET A 1 53.11 -23.54 -18.13
CA MET A 1 52.86 -22.08 -18.26
C MET A 1 51.57 -21.89 -19.04
N LYS A 2 50.66 -21.08 -18.49
CA LYS A 2 49.56 -20.30 -19.11
C LYS A 2 48.56 -21.02 -20.04
N ALA A 3 47.43 -21.36 -19.42
CA ALA A 3 46.09 -20.78 -19.66
C ALA A 3 45.67 -20.41 -21.09
N GLY A 4 44.55 -21.00 -21.50
CA GLY A 4 43.61 -20.46 -22.48
C GLY A 4 42.21 -20.97 -22.19
N ARG A 5 41.52 -20.33 -21.22
CA ARG A 5 40.07 -20.49 -20.99
C ARG A 5 39.33 -19.95 -22.21
N GLN A 6 38.43 -20.71 -22.81
CA GLN A 6 37.31 -20.16 -23.57
C GLN A 6 36.01 -20.60 -22.89
N ARG A 7 35.30 -19.60 -22.37
CA ARG A 7 33.93 -19.68 -21.85
C ARG A 7 33.01 -19.25 -22.99
N CYS A 8 32.02 -20.05 -23.34
CA CYS A 8 30.87 -19.58 -24.09
C CYS A 8 29.84 -18.98 -23.12
N LYS A 9 29.30 -17.82 -23.51
CA LYS A 9 28.46 -16.91 -22.75
C LYS A 9 27.05 -17.05 -23.34
N VAL A 10 26.06 -17.50 -22.56
CA VAL A 10 24.66 -17.51 -23.01
C VAL A 10 24.10 -16.09 -22.85
N VAL A 11 23.56 -15.57 -23.95
CA VAL A 11 22.87 -14.28 -24.07
C VAL A 11 21.38 -14.52 -23.85
N TRP A 12 20.73 -13.63 -23.12
CA TRP A 12 19.29 -13.65 -22.86
C TRP A 12 18.56 -12.94 -23.99
N GLN A 13 17.47 -13.54 -24.50
CA GLN A 13 16.51 -12.85 -25.36
C GLN A 13 15.14 -12.91 -24.70
N LEU A 14 14.50 -11.74 -24.59
CA LEU A 14 13.06 -11.62 -24.33
C LEU A 14 12.32 -11.96 -25.63
N GLU A 15 11.33 -12.83 -25.58
CA GLU A 15 10.27 -12.88 -26.59
C GLU A 15 9.21 -11.83 -26.22
N GLU A 16 9.16 -10.72 -26.96
CA GLU A 16 8.04 -9.79 -26.93
C GLU A 16 6.89 -10.36 -27.78
N ASN A 17 5.91 -10.99 -27.13
CA ASN A 17 4.58 -11.16 -27.75
C ASN A 17 3.75 -9.90 -27.48
N SER A 18 3.89 -8.92 -28.38
CA SER A 18 3.11 -7.69 -28.36
C SER A 18 1.67 -7.93 -28.85
N THR A 19 0.70 -7.45 -28.07
CA THR A 19 -0.61 -7.04 -28.58
C THR A 19 -0.78 -5.54 -28.35
N ALA A 20 -0.44 -4.73 -29.35
CA ALA A 20 -1.11 -3.46 -29.69
C ALA A 20 -0.32 -2.73 -30.78
N ASP A 21 -0.91 -2.59 -31.96
CA ASP A 21 -0.34 -1.89 -33.10
C ASP A 21 -1.20 -0.66 -33.40
N VAL A 22 -0.84 0.51 -32.85
CA VAL A 22 -1.17 1.84 -33.43
C VAL A 22 -0.15 2.91 -32.96
N PHE A 23 0.81 3.22 -33.86
CA PHE A 23 1.39 4.55 -34.19
C PHE A 23 2.89 4.47 -34.48
N ALA A 24 3.22 4.83 -35.72
CA ALA A 24 4.47 4.51 -36.39
C ALA A 24 5.58 5.58 -36.28
N ARG A 25 6.81 5.08 -36.47
CA ARG A 25 8.02 5.67 -37.11
C ARG A 25 9.18 6.11 -36.20
N ARG A 26 10.24 5.29 -36.20
CA ARG A 26 11.60 5.65 -36.65
C ARG A 26 12.42 4.37 -36.91
N GLU A 27 13.19 4.36 -38.00
CA GLU A 27 14.02 3.22 -38.47
C GLU A 27 15.13 2.87 -37.48
N PRO A 28 15.45 1.57 -37.25
CA PRO A 28 16.67 1.15 -36.56
C PRO A 28 17.79 0.82 -37.56
N GLU A 29 19.02 1.22 -37.18
CA GLU A 29 20.26 0.77 -37.80
C GLU A 29 20.45 -0.76 -37.66
N GLU A 30 21.04 -1.36 -38.68
CA GLU A 30 21.28 -2.81 -38.83
C GLU A 30 22.06 -3.42 -37.64
N VAL A 31 21.51 -4.50 -37.06
CA VAL A 31 22.18 -5.41 -36.11
C VAL A 31 22.06 -6.84 -36.67
N PRO A 32 23.09 -7.71 -36.60
CA PRO A 32 23.14 -8.95 -37.38
C PRO A 32 22.18 -10.04 -36.86
N GLU A 33 21.61 -10.81 -37.79
CA GLU A 33 20.73 -11.97 -37.57
C GLU A 33 21.35 -13.05 -36.66
N LEU A 34 20.54 -13.57 -35.72
CA LEU A 34 20.86 -14.66 -34.79
C LEU A 34 19.74 -15.71 -34.81
N THR A 35 20.14 -16.97 -34.98
CA THR A 35 19.34 -18.16 -35.28
C THR A 35 18.54 -18.72 -34.09
N SER A 36 17.32 -19.18 -34.36
CA SER A 36 16.32 -19.73 -33.42
C SER A 36 16.45 -21.24 -33.14
N SER A 37 16.33 -21.62 -31.87
CA SER A 37 15.76 -22.87 -31.32
C SER A 37 16.61 -23.48 -30.18
N SER A 38 16.01 -23.58 -28.99
CA SER A 38 16.57 -24.25 -27.81
C SER A 38 15.85 -25.59 -27.55
N LYS A 39 15.75 -26.47 -28.55
CA LYS A 39 15.21 -27.83 -28.35
C LYS A 39 16.28 -28.68 -27.65
N MET A 40 15.90 -29.42 -26.61
CA MET A 40 16.78 -30.39 -25.94
C MET A 40 16.66 -31.71 -26.70
N PRO A 41 17.64 -32.15 -27.50
CA PRO A 41 17.43 -33.28 -28.40
C PRO A 41 17.31 -34.57 -27.58
N VAL A 42 16.18 -35.28 -27.64
CA VAL A 42 16.02 -36.62 -27.02
C VAL A 42 17.12 -37.58 -27.48
N ASP A 43 17.65 -37.40 -28.69
CA ASP A 43 18.81 -38.13 -29.21
C ASP A 43 20.12 -37.85 -28.44
N LEU A 44 20.29 -36.64 -27.90
CA LEU A 44 21.44 -36.27 -27.08
C LEU A 44 21.37 -36.94 -25.70
N VAL A 45 20.18 -36.95 -25.09
CA VAL A 45 19.93 -37.63 -23.81
C VAL A 45 20.09 -39.15 -23.96
N ALA A 46 19.59 -39.73 -25.06
CA ALA A 46 19.77 -41.14 -25.37
C ALA A 46 21.25 -41.51 -25.59
N LYS A 47 22.06 -40.60 -26.16
CA LYS A 47 23.53 -40.77 -26.31
C LYS A 47 24.27 -40.63 -24.98
N MET A 48 23.88 -39.70 -24.11
CA MET A 48 24.45 -39.54 -22.76
C MET A 48 24.22 -40.78 -21.89
N ILE A 49 23.03 -41.41 -21.98
CA ILE A 49 22.72 -42.67 -21.28
C ILE A 49 23.57 -43.85 -21.81
N GLN A 50 24.05 -43.79 -23.05
CA GLN A 50 24.90 -44.82 -23.66
C GLN A 50 26.39 -44.73 -23.26
N GLY A 51 26.78 -43.72 -22.45
CA GLY A 51 28.06 -43.72 -21.71
C GLY A 51 29.27 -43.09 -22.41
N ASP A 52 29.09 -42.27 -23.44
CA ASP A 52 30.23 -41.73 -24.23
C ASP A 52 30.71 -40.32 -23.85
N GLU A 53 30.04 -39.59 -22.94
CA GLU A 53 30.56 -38.31 -22.41
C GLU A 53 30.28 -38.15 -20.91
N GLU A 54 31.32 -38.24 -20.08
CA GLU A 54 31.32 -37.84 -18.66
C GLU A 54 31.40 -36.30 -18.57
N ASP A 55 30.31 -35.59 -18.88
CA ASP A 55 30.15 -34.19 -18.49
C ASP A 55 29.20 -34.11 -17.27
N GLU A 56 29.75 -33.68 -16.13
CA GLU A 56 29.19 -33.78 -14.78
C GLU A 56 27.98 -32.86 -14.47
N GLN A 57 27.35 -32.24 -15.47
CA GLN A 57 26.18 -31.37 -15.27
C GLN A 57 25.11 -31.62 -16.32
N SER A 58 24.07 -32.37 -15.94
CA SER A 58 22.84 -32.49 -16.72
C SER A 58 22.24 -31.10 -16.95
N PRO A 59 21.98 -30.67 -18.19
CA PRO A 59 21.45 -29.33 -18.46
C PRO A 59 20.04 -29.19 -17.86
N VAL A 60 19.86 -28.20 -16.99
CA VAL A 60 18.54 -27.81 -16.46
C VAL A 60 17.89 -26.86 -17.47
N LEU A 61 16.72 -27.23 -17.98
CA LEU A 61 15.90 -26.39 -18.87
C LEU A 61 14.83 -25.67 -18.05
N LEU A 62 14.81 -24.34 -18.12
CA LEU A 62 13.80 -23.50 -17.49
C LEU A 62 12.83 -22.97 -18.55
N LYS A 63 11.53 -23.16 -18.34
CA LYS A 63 10.46 -22.55 -19.13
C LYS A 63 9.79 -21.47 -18.29
N THR A 64 9.77 -20.24 -18.79
CA THR A 64 9.24 -19.08 -18.07
C THR A 64 7.83 -18.73 -18.53
N TRP A 65 6.97 -18.36 -17.58
CA TRP A 65 5.63 -17.81 -17.82
C TRP A 65 5.56 -16.41 -17.21
N ASP A 66 5.01 -15.46 -17.95
CA ASP A 66 4.71 -14.12 -17.45
C ASP A 66 3.21 -13.99 -17.20
N PHE A 67 2.84 -13.69 -15.96
CA PHE A 67 1.44 -13.54 -15.56
C PHE A 67 1.07 -12.07 -15.58
N GLY A 68 0.04 -11.71 -16.35
CA GLY A 68 -0.44 -10.34 -16.44
C GLY A 68 -0.77 -9.76 -15.06
N GLY A 69 -0.14 -8.63 -14.71
CA GLY A 69 -0.35 -7.95 -13.43
C GLY A 69 -1.69 -7.22 -13.31
N GLN A 70 -2.51 -7.18 -14.37
CA GLN A 70 -3.81 -6.52 -14.33
C GLN A 70 -4.84 -7.35 -13.53
N ARG A 71 -5.66 -6.68 -12.71
CA ARG A 71 -6.58 -7.34 -11.75
C ARG A 71 -7.63 -8.21 -12.43
N GLU A 72 -7.98 -7.88 -13.67
CA GLU A 72 -8.93 -8.62 -14.49
C GLU A 72 -8.44 -10.05 -14.76
N TYR A 73 -7.12 -10.27 -14.80
CA TYR A 73 -6.52 -11.58 -15.05
C TYR A 73 -6.28 -12.41 -13.79
N TYR A 74 -6.41 -11.82 -12.59
CA TYR A 74 -6.20 -12.53 -11.31
C TYR A 74 -7.11 -13.75 -11.15
N VAL A 75 -8.31 -13.70 -11.74
CA VAL A 75 -9.26 -14.82 -11.76
C VAL A 75 -8.72 -16.03 -12.54
N MET A 76 -7.78 -15.86 -13.46
CA MET A 76 -7.24 -16.92 -14.32
C MET A 76 -5.93 -17.52 -13.79
N HIS A 77 -5.15 -16.78 -12.99
CA HIS A 77 -3.80 -17.22 -12.56
C HIS A 77 -3.81 -18.61 -11.95
N HIS A 78 -4.81 -18.87 -11.10
CA HIS A 78 -4.94 -20.13 -10.40
C HIS A 78 -5.09 -21.39 -11.27
N LEU A 79 -5.34 -21.22 -12.57
CA LEU A 79 -5.44 -22.31 -13.55
C LEU A 79 -4.08 -22.79 -14.04
N PHE A 80 -3.06 -21.95 -13.93
CA PHE A 80 -1.72 -22.20 -14.44
C PHE A 80 -0.66 -22.23 -13.33
N LEU A 81 -1.07 -22.00 -12.07
CA LEU A 81 -0.20 -22.19 -10.91
C LEU A 81 -0.08 -23.70 -10.60
N THR A 82 1.14 -24.23 -10.69
CA THR A 82 1.50 -25.63 -10.42
C THR A 82 2.41 -25.76 -9.20
N ASN A 83 2.31 -26.88 -8.47
CA ASN A 83 3.19 -27.23 -7.33
C ASN A 83 4.65 -27.47 -7.72
N ARG A 84 4.92 -27.82 -8.99
CA ARG A 84 6.26 -28.17 -9.48
C ARG A 84 6.90 -27.02 -10.25
N GLY A 85 6.84 -25.83 -9.68
CA GLY A 85 7.34 -24.60 -10.30
C GLY A 85 8.18 -23.77 -9.34
N PHE A 86 8.96 -22.86 -9.92
CA PHE A 86 9.62 -21.76 -9.21
C PHE A 86 8.89 -20.48 -9.55
N TYR A 87 8.44 -19.74 -8.55
CA TYR A 87 7.76 -18.47 -8.73
C TYR A 87 8.68 -17.31 -8.37
N ILE A 88 8.71 -16.29 -9.23
CA ILE A 88 9.45 -15.07 -8.98
C ILE A 88 8.42 -13.97 -8.76
N VAL A 89 8.23 -13.56 -7.51
CA VAL A 89 7.30 -12.49 -7.14
C VAL A 89 8.08 -11.19 -7.07
N VAL A 90 7.86 -10.31 -8.04
CA VAL A 90 8.59 -9.06 -8.18
C VAL A 90 7.81 -7.93 -7.53
N THR A 91 8.45 -7.22 -6.60
CA THR A 91 7.96 -5.95 -6.06
C THR A 91 8.90 -4.82 -6.46
N ARG A 92 8.35 -3.62 -6.63
CA ARG A 92 9.10 -2.39 -6.91
C ARG A 92 9.57 -1.76 -5.62
N LEU A 93 10.87 -1.64 -5.37
CA LEU A 93 11.40 -1.10 -4.10
C LEU A 93 11.08 0.40 -3.93
N ASP A 94 11.06 1.16 -5.01
CA ASP A 94 10.69 2.58 -5.00
C ASP A 94 9.27 2.83 -4.48
N ALA A 95 8.34 1.89 -4.70
CA ALA A 95 6.99 1.96 -4.16
C ALA A 95 6.93 1.85 -2.62
N TRP A 96 7.99 1.36 -1.96
CA TRP A 96 8.06 1.17 -0.50
C TRP A 96 8.74 2.33 0.24
N ARG A 97 9.18 3.37 -0.46
CA ARG A 97 9.79 4.54 0.19
C ARG A 97 8.81 5.25 1.11
N THR A 98 9.33 5.77 2.22
CA THR A 98 8.65 6.77 3.05
C THR A 98 9.25 8.13 2.74
N GLY A 99 8.50 8.94 1.99
CA GLY A 99 8.91 10.27 1.52
C GLY A 99 7.99 10.74 0.40
N PRO A 100 8.11 11.98 -0.10
CA PRO A 100 7.21 12.55 -1.12
C PRO A 100 7.15 11.77 -2.45
N THR A 101 7.96 10.71 -2.61
CA THR A 101 8.00 9.83 -3.79
C THR A 101 7.62 8.36 -3.51
N GLY A 102 6.98 8.03 -2.38
CA GLY A 102 6.35 6.72 -2.18
C GLY A 102 5.20 6.76 -1.17
N PRO A 103 4.07 6.07 -1.41
CA PRO A 103 3.44 5.86 -2.71
C PRO A 103 3.00 7.22 -3.27
N LEU A 104 3.08 7.39 -4.59
CA LEU A 104 2.54 8.55 -5.27
C LEU A 104 1.12 8.88 -4.75
N ASP A 105 0.93 10.11 -4.26
CA ASP A 105 -0.26 10.88 -4.64
C ASP A 105 -0.15 11.06 -6.16
N SER A 106 -0.52 10.02 -6.92
CA SER A 106 -0.45 10.06 -8.38
C SER A 106 -1.65 10.85 -8.91
N GLY A 107 -1.56 12.16 -8.78
CA GLY A 107 -2.21 13.10 -9.71
C GLY A 107 -1.48 13.17 -11.05
N ASP A 108 -0.27 12.63 -11.14
CA ASP A 108 0.53 12.56 -12.37
C ASP A 108 0.78 11.10 -12.78
N VAL A 109 -0.30 10.41 -13.17
CA VAL A 109 -0.19 9.35 -14.17
C VAL A 109 -0.65 9.99 -15.47
N LEU A 110 0.24 10.00 -16.47
CA LEU A 110 -0.16 10.07 -17.87
C LEU A 110 -1.27 9.04 -18.07
N ARG A 111 -2.53 9.50 -18.06
CA ARG A 111 -3.66 8.73 -18.53
C ARG A 111 -3.38 8.41 -19.98
N ASP A 112 -2.82 7.23 -20.25
CA ASP A 112 -3.09 6.55 -21.49
C ASP A 112 -4.61 6.43 -21.57
N THR A 113 -5.16 7.24 -22.47
CA THR A 113 -6.51 7.80 -22.39
C THR A 113 -7.54 6.87 -23.03
N ASP A 114 -7.24 5.58 -23.12
CA ASP A 114 -8.03 4.64 -23.93
C ASP A 114 -8.59 3.42 -23.17
N SER A 115 -8.43 3.35 -21.83
CA SER A 115 -9.16 2.37 -21.01
C SER A 115 -10.06 3.08 -20.00
N GLU A 116 -11.36 2.89 -20.15
CA GLU A 116 -12.40 3.55 -19.36
C GLU A 116 -12.65 2.88 -17.97
N ASP A 117 -11.74 2.06 -17.49
CA ASP A 117 -11.83 1.45 -16.16
C ASP A 117 -10.68 1.95 -15.28
N GLY A 118 -11.03 2.76 -14.28
CA GLY A 118 -10.08 3.38 -13.37
C GLY A 118 -9.35 2.36 -12.49
N GLY A 119 -8.10 2.05 -12.82
CA GLY A 119 -7.19 1.32 -11.95
C GLY A 119 -6.53 2.25 -10.94
N ALA A 120 -7.04 2.30 -9.70
CA ALA A 120 -6.31 2.88 -8.58
C ALA A 120 -5.02 2.06 -8.33
N PHE A 121 -3.88 2.72 -8.13
CA PHE A 121 -2.62 2.06 -7.82
C PHE A 121 -2.75 1.32 -6.47
N GLU A 122 -2.61 -0.01 -6.47
CA GLU A 122 -2.72 -0.83 -5.26
C GLU A 122 -1.48 -0.63 -4.37
N PRO A 123 -1.63 -0.46 -3.05
CA PRO A 123 -0.48 -0.37 -2.15
C PRO A 123 0.45 -1.57 -2.32
N PRO A 124 1.78 -1.38 -2.28
CA PRO A 124 2.72 -2.43 -2.63
C PRO A 124 2.63 -3.66 -1.71
N LEU A 125 2.22 -3.45 -0.45
CA LEU A 125 1.93 -4.54 0.48
C LEU A 125 0.72 -5.37 0.08
N ASP A 126 -0.36 -4.75 -0.40
CA ASP A 126 -1.58 -5.47 -0.79
C ASP A 126 -1.34 -6.32 -2.03
N ALA A 127 -0.60 -5.78 -3.02
CA ALA A 127 -0.18 -6.53 -4.22
C ALA A 127 0.73 -7.72 -3.86
N LEU A 128 1.78 -7.49 -3.06
CA LEU A 128 2.68 -8.56 -2.61
C LEU A 128 1.92 -9.64 -1.81
N THR A 129 1.04 -9.21 -0.93
CA THR A 129 0.18 -10.08 -0.12
C THR A 129 -0.74 -10.94 -0.99
N PHE A 130 -1.35 -10.37 -2.03
CA PHE A 130 -2.19 -11.10 -2.98
C PHE A 130 -1.40 -12.22 -3.66
N TRP A 131 -0.24 -11.89 -4.27
CA TRP A 131 0.55 -12.86 -5.04
C TRP A 131 1.07 -14.01 -4.17
N LEU A 132 1.67 -13.69 -3.02
CA LEU A 132 2.16 -14.71 -2.08
C LEU A 132 1.03 -15.60 -1.59
N SER A 133 -0.12 -15.02 -1.24
CA SER A 133 -1.28 -15.82 -0.78
C SER A 133 -1.88 -16.65 -1.90
N SER A 134 -1.93 -16.14 -3.13
CA SER A 134 -2.44 -16.86 -4.30
C SER A 134 -1.55 -18.08 -4.61
N ILE A 135 -0.22 -17.90 -4.65
CA ILE A 135 0.73 -19.00 -4.87
C ILE A 135 0.63 -20.01 -3.72
N HIS A 136 0.66 -19.55 -2.47
CA HIS A 136 0.56 -20.44 -1.31
C HIS A 136 -0.68 -21.34 -1.34
N VAL A 137 -1.79 -20.81 -1.87
CA VAL A 137 -3.08 -21.50 -1.93
C VAL A 137 -3.23 -22.47 -3.09
N HIS A 138 -2.60 -22.14 -4.22
CA HIS A 138 -2.77 -22.88 -5.47
C HIS A 138 -1.58 -23.80 -5.78
N ALA A 139 -0.40 -23.47 -5.23
CA ALA A 139 0.85 -24.20 -5.41
C ALA A 139 1.61 -24.28 -4.06
N PRO A 140 1.07 -24.94 -3.02
CA PRO A 140 1.67 -24.99 -1.69
C PRO A 140 3.06 -25.65 -1.61
N ASP A 141 3.44 -26.46 -2.59
CA ASP A 141 4.73 -27.15 -2.59
C ASP A 141 5.77 -26.45 -3.48
N ALA A 142 5.40 -25.34 -4.12
CA ALA A 142 6.29 -24.58 -4.98
C ALA A 142 7.23 -23.66 -4.18
N LEU A 143 8.37 -23.34 -4.79
CA LEU A 143 9.33 -22.40 -4.22
C LEU A 143 9.10 -20.99 -4.74
N VAL A 144 9.23 -20.00 -3.87
CA VAL A 144 8.95 -18.58 -4.15
C VAL A 144 10.20 -17.74 -3.89
N PHE A 145 10.69 -17.07 -4.92
CA PHE A 145 11.72 -16.06 -4.85
C PHE A 145 11.05 -14.68 -4.85
N ILE A 146 11.25 -13.92 -3.77
CA ILE A 146 10.77 -12.53 -3.71
C ILE A 146 11.88 -11.64 -4.24
N VAL A 147 11.57 -10.76 -5.18
CA VAL A 147 12.54 -9.89 -5.85
C VAL A 147 12.15 -8.43 -5.69
N GLY A 148 13.01 -7.66 -5.02
CA GLY A 148 12.93 -6.20 -4.94
C GLY A 148 13.61 -5.55 -6.14
N SER A 149 12.84 -5.18 -7.14
CA SER A 149 13.31 -4.49 -8.36
C SER A 149 13.50 -2.99 -8.15
N HIS A 150 14.15 -2.31 -9.10
CA HIS A 150 14.40 -0.86 -9.07
C HIS A 150 15.31 -0.42 -7.91
N ALA A 151 16.27 -1.28 -7.52
CA ALA A 151 17.25 -0.97 -6.48
C ALA A 151 18.14 0.25 -6.83
N ASP A 152 18.35 0.53 -8.12
CA ASP A 152 19.04 1.73 -8.60
C ASP A 152 18.33 3.02 -8.20
N VAL A 153 16.99 2.99 -8.24
CA VAL A 153 16.19 4.16 -7.93
C VAL A 153 16.41 4.47 -6.45
N VAL A 154 16.32 3.47 -5.55
CA VAL A 154 16.47 3.57 -4.07
C VAL A 154 17.93 3.65 -3.58
N ALA A 155 18.89 3.98 -4.43
CA ALA A 155 20.31 4.04 -4.05
C ALA A 155 20.61 4.98 -2.86
N CYS A 156 19.81 6.03 -2.63
CA CYS A 156 19.76 6.76 -1.37
C CYS A 156 18.61 6.23 -0.49
N GLY A 157 18.92 5.73 0.71
CA GLY A 157 17.92 5.12 1.62
C GLY A 157 17.57 3.65 1.30
N HIS A 158 18.41 2.98 0.52
CA HIS A 158 18.28 1.56 0.13
C HIS A 158 18.05 0.66 1.34
N GLU A 159 18.89 0.77 2.37
CA GLU A 159 18.81 -0.08 3.57
C GLU A 159 17.49 0.08 4.35
N GLU A 160 16.93 1.30 4.45
CA GLU A 160 15.68 1.55 5.17
C GLU A 160 14.47 1.01 4.41
N THR A 161 14.43 1.27 3.10
CA THR A 161 13.37 0.76 2.22
C THR A 161 13.36 -0.76 2.21
N GLU A 162 14.54 -1.37 2.13
CA GLU A 162 14.70 -2.82 2.18
C GLU A 162 14.35 -3.40 3.54
N ALA A 163 14.73 -2.76 4.65
CA ALA A 163 14.37 -3.21 5.99
C ALA A 163 12.84 -3.21 6.21
N ARG A 164 12.13 -2.23 5.64
CA ARG A 164 10.66 -2.19 5.68
C ARG A 164 10.04 -3.32 4.87
N VAL A 165 10.53 -3.56 3.65
CA VAL A 165 10.08 -4.67 2.80
C VAL A 165 10.29 -5.99 3.54
N GLU A 166 11.47 -6.18 4.14
CA GLU A 166 11.82 -7.34 4.96
C GLU A 166 10.85 -7.53 6.14
N GLU A 167 10.60 -6.49 6.95
CA GLU A 167 9.70 -6.54 8.11
C GLU A 167 8.27 -6.97 7.72
N GLU A 168 7.75 -6.45 6.61
CA GLU A 168 6.41 -6.77 6.13
C GLU A 168 6.32 -8.19 5.57
N ILE A 169 7.33 -8.67 4.84
CA ILE A 169 7.40 -10.07 4.38
C ILE A 169 7.47 -11.02 5.57
N VAL A 170 8.33 -10.74 6.56
CA VAL A 170 8.43 -11.55 7.78
C VAL A 170 7.11 -11.57 8.54
N SER A 171 6.44 -10.41 8.66
CA SER A 171 5.12 -10.34 9.28
C SER A 171 4.07 -11.18 8.53
N LEU A 172 4.14 -11.24 7.20
CA LEU A 172 3.27 -12.10 6.39
C LEU A 172 3.57 -13.59 6.61
N MET A 173 4.84 -13.99 6.67
CA MET A 173 5.25 -15.36 6.95
C MET A 173 4.80 -15.82 8.35
N GLU A 174 4.85 -14.94 9.36
CA GLU A 174 4.32 -15.25 10.70
C GLU A 174 2.79 -15.39 10.73
N LYS A 175 2.08 -14.62 9.89
CA LYS A 175 0.61 -14.62 9.83
C LYS A 175 0.03 -15.75 8.99
N VAL A 176 0.78 -16.29 8.03
CA VAL A 176 0.33 -17.33 7.07
C VAL A 176 1.13 -18.61 7.30
N PRO A 177 0.59 -19.59 8.05
CA PRO A 177 1.32 -20.81 8.39
C PRO A 177 1.80 -21.58 7.16
N GLY A 178 3.07 -21.96 7.13
CA GLY A 178 3.66 -22.76 6.06
C GLY A 178 4.19 -21.95 4.88
N LEU A 179 3.89 -20.65 4.79
CA LEU A 179 4.47 -19.76 3.78
C LEU A 179 5.99 -19.67 3.94
N GLU A 180 6.49 -19.75 5.18
CA GLU A 180 7.92 -19.71 5.48
C GLU A 180 8.74 -20.85 4.86
N ARG A 181 8.09 -21.96 4.50
CA ARG A 181 8.73 -23.12 3.87
C ARG A 181 8.82 -22.99 2.34
N GLN A 182 7.99 -22.12 1.76
CA GLN A 182 7.96 -21.87 0.31
C GLN A 182 8.93 -20.75 -0.09
N VAL A 183 9.10 -19.75 0.78
CA VAL A 183 9.95 -18.58 0.47
C VAL A 183 11.42 -18.96 0.54
N VAL A 184 12.15 -18.73 -0.55
CA VAL A 184 13.59 -18.92 -0.65
C VAL A 184 14.30 -17.68 -0.11
N VAL A 185 15.04 -17.85 0.97
CA VAL A 185 15.79 -16.78 1.63
C VAL A 185 17.09 -16.49 0.89
N ASN A 186 17.42 -15.21 0.70
CA ASN A 186 18.72 -14.79 0.23
C ASN A 186 19.77 -14.90 1.36
N SER A 187 20.41 -16.07 1.43
CA SER A 187 21.44 -16.37 2.42
C SER A 187 22.71 -15.52 2.30
N GLN A 188 23.03 -15.00 1.11
CA GLN A 188 24.26 -14.21 0.90
C GLN A 188 24.08 -12.79 1.43
N ALA A 189 22.91 -12.18 1.21
CA ALA A 189 22.56 -10.86 1.73
C ALA A 189 21.95 -10.87 3.14
N GLY A 190 21.58 -12.05 3.67
CA GLY A 190 20.92 -12.19 4.97
C GLY A 190 19.50 -11.61 4.99
N LYS A 191 18.77 -11.73 3.88
CA LYS A 191 17.43 -11.16 3.65
C LYS A 191 16.45 -12.21 3.13
N CYS A 192 15.16 -12.02 3.35
CA CYS A 192 14.08 -12.88 2.84
C CYS A 192 13.73 -12.62 1.36
N PHE A 193 14.39 -11.65 0.71
CA PHE A 193 14.21 -11.32 -0.70
C PHE A 193 15.53 -10.96 -1.40
N PHE A 194 15.49 -10.89 -2.74
CA PHE A 194 16.63 -10.55 -3.61
C PHE A 194 16.47 -9.13 -4.16
N SER A 195 17.42 -8.25 -3.84
CA SER A 195 17.43 -6.88 -4.36
C SER A 195 18.14 -6.82 -5.72
N VAL A 196 17.50 -6.24 -6.73
CA VAL A 196 18.04 -6.18 -8.09
C VAL A 196 17.94 -4.78 -8.69
N ASP A 197 19.03 -4.39 -9.34
CA ASP A 197 19.09 -3.21 -10.20
C ASP A 197 18.95 -3.68 -11.65
N ASN A 198 17.82 -3.34 -12.27
CA ASN A 198 17.49 -3.75 -13.63
C ASN A 198 18.35 -3.07 -14.69
N ARG A 199 18.94 -1.91 -14.38
CA ARG A 199 19.75 -1.11 -15.31
C ARG A 199 21.19 -1.56 -15.34
N SER A 200 21.81 -1.78 -14.18
CA SER A 200 23.19 -2.27 -14.10
C SER A 200 23.31 -3.79 -14.13
N GLY A 201 22.23 -4.50 -13.81
CA GLY A 201 22.20 -5.96 -13.66
C GLY A 201 22.75 -6.44 -12.31
N THR A 202 23.00 -5.54 -11.35
CA THR A 202 23.45 -5.89 -10.01
C THR A 202 22.38 -6.72 -9.28
N GLY A 203 22.79 -7.75 -8.54
CA GLY A 203 21.90 -8.70 -7.85
C GLY A 203 21.32 -9.81 -8.73
N ILE A 204 21.29 -9.65 -10.06
CA ILE A 204 20.73 -10.68 -10.97
C ILE A 204 21.58 -11.96 -11.00
N ALA A 205 22.90 -11.84 -10.93
CA ALA A 205 23.79 -13.01 -10.91
C ALA A 205 23.57 -13.86 -9.65
N GLU A 206 23.39 -13.22 -8.51
CA GLU A 206 23.10 -13.87 -7.22
C GLU A 206 21.73 -14.55 -7.23
N LEU A 207 20.71 -13.88 -7.77
CA LEU A 207 19.38 -14.48 -7.97
C LEU A 207 19.46 -15.73 -8.87
N ARG A 208 20.24 -15.68 -9.96
CA ARG A 208 20.44 -16.85 -10.84
C ARG A 208 21.13 -17.99 -10.13
N GLU A 209 22.21 -17.72 -9.39
CA GLU A 209 22.89 -18.75 -8.61
C GLU A 209 21.95 -19.40 -7.57
N ALA A 210 21.06 -18.61 -6.96
CA ALA A 210 20.05 -19.14 -6.06
C ALA A 210 19.03 -20.02 -6.79
N ILE A 211 18.50 -19.58 -7.94
CA ILE A 211 17.59 -20.38 -8.77
C ILE A 211 18.25 -21.68 -9.21
N ASP A 212 19.47 -21.63 -9.75
CA ASP A 212 20.21 -22.80 -10.22
C ASP A 212 20.47 -23.79 -9.07
N ARG A 213 20.83 -23.29 -7.88
CA ARG A 213 21.04 -24.10 -6.68
C ARG A 213 19.76 -24.79 -6.24
N GLU A 214 18.67 -24.04 -6.04
CA GLU A 214 17.40 -24.62 -5.59
C GLU A 214 16.81 -25.56 -6.65
N ALA A 215 16.96 -25.26 -7.94
CA ALA A 215 16.58 -26.16 -9.03
C ALA A 215 17.38 -27.47 -9.00
N THR A 216 18.69 -27.39 -8.80
CA THR A 216 19.55 -28.58 -8.68
C THR A 216 19.15 -29.42 -7.47
N VAL A 217 18.87 -28.80 -6.32
CA VAL A 217 18.43 -29.51 -5.10
C VAL A 217 17.06 -30.14 -5.30
N ALA A 218 16.12 -29.41 -5.92
CA ALA A 218 14.77 -29.91 -6.17
C ALA A 218 14.75 -31.10 -7.15
N LEU A 219 15.65 -31.11 -8.14
CA LEU A 219 15.77 -32.16 -9.16
C LEU A 219 16.73 -33.31 -8.78
N ALA A 220 17.52 -33.18 -7.70
CA ALA A 220 18.38 -34.24 -7.21
C ALA A 220 17.57 -35.51 -6.87
N PRO A 221 18.15 -36.72 -6.80
CA PRO A 221 17.38 -37.98 -6.64
C PRO A 221 16.43 -38.04 -5.42
N ASN A 222 16.70 -37.28 -4.36
CA ASN A 222 15.86 -37.17 -3.16
C ASN A 222 15.13 -35.82 -3.05
N GLY A 223 15.19 -35.00 -4.09
CA GLY A 223 14.60 -33.68 -4.17
C GLY A 223 13.09 -33.75 -4.37
N HIS A 224 12.40 -32.64 -4.08
CA HIS A 224 10.94 -32.60 -4.09
C HIS A 224 10.33 -32.67 -5.51
N PHE A 225 11.13 -32.36 -6.54
CA PHE A 225 10.75 -32.48 -7.97
C PHE A 225 11.38 -33.72 -8.64
N ALA A 226 12.08 -34.56 -7.89
CA ALA A 226 12.73 -35.75 -8.41
C ALA A 226 11.69 -36.75 -8.93
N GLN A 227 11.62 -36.88 -10.25
CA GLN A 227 10.82 -37.92 -10.88
C GLN A 227 11.59 -38.51 -12.05
N GLU A 228 11.79 -39.83 -12.01
CA GLU A 228 12.25 -40.57 -13.17
C GLU A 228 11.10 -40.67 -14.18
N LEU A 229 11.33 -40.15 -15.39
CA LEU A 229 10.36 -40.17 -16.47
C LEU A 229 10.77 -41.20 -17.53
N PRO A 230 9.85 -42.06 -17.99
CA PRO A 230 10.14 -42.94 -19.12
C PRO A 230 10.49 -42.12 -20.38
N LEU A 231 11.57 -42.50 -21.08
CA LEU A 231 11.95 -41.87 -22.37
C LEU A 231 10.80 -41.76 -23.39
N PRO A 232 9.88 -42.75 -23.51
CA PRO A 232 8.72 -42.60 -24.38
C PRO A 232 7.81 -41.42 -24.06
N TRP A 233 7.73 -41.00 -22.79
CA TRP A 233 6.90 -39.85 -22.39
C TRP A 233 7.50 -38.54 -22.91
N LEU A 234 8.84 -38.43 -22.91
CA LEU A 234 9.54 -37.27 -23.48
C LEU A 234 9.37 -37.20 -25.00
N ARG A 235 9.44 -38.35 -25.70
CA ARG A 235 9.15 -38.42 -27.15
C ARG A 235 7.72 -38.02 -27.48
N LEU A 236 6.75 -38.46 -26.66
CA LEU A 236 5.37 -38.04 -26.83
C LEU A 236 5.23 -36.53 -26.64
N ARG A 237 5.90 -35.94 -25.65
CA ARG A 237 5.90 -34.48 -25.45
C ARG A 237 6.40 -33.74 -26.69
N GLU A 238 7.56 -34.12 -27.23
CA GLU A 238 8.10 -33.51 -28.46
C GLU A 238 7.12 -33.62 -29.63
N ALA A 239 6.51 -34.80 -29.83
CA ALA A 239 5.52 -35.00 -30.88
C ALA A 239 4.27 -34.12 -30.71
N LEU A 240 3.84 -33.88 -29.47
CA LEU A 240 2.72 -32.98 -29.16
C LEU A 240 3.10 -31.51 -29.36
N GLU A 241 4.33 -31.11 -29.02
CA GLU A 241 4.85 -29.76 -29.25
C GLU A 241 4.99 -29.46 -30.75
N ASP A 242 5.55 -30.39 -31.53
CA ASP A 242 5.65 -30.25 -32.99
C ASP A 242 4.26 -30.16 -33.66
N ALA A 243 3.27 -30.92 -33.15
CA ALA A 243 1.89 -30.84 -33.60
C ALA A 243 1.22 -29.49 -33.26
N ALA A 244 1.63 -28.85 -32.17
CA ALA A 244 1.14 -27.54 -31.76
C ALA A 244 1.75 -26.40 -32.60
N GLU A 245 3.04 -26.47 -32.90
CA GLU A 245 3.80 -25.46 -33.66
C GLU A 245 3.52 -25.49 -35.17
N GLY A 246 3.08 -26.64 -35.72
CA GLY A 246 2.74 -26.78 -37.13
C GLY A 246 3.95 -26.87 -38.07
N SER A 247 5.13 -27.18 -37.54
CA SER A 247 6.41 -27.17 -38.26
C SER A 247 6.52 -28.29 -39.31
N THR A 248 6.39 -27.96 -40.59
CA THR A 248 7.19 -28.60 -41.63
C THR A 248 8.60 -28.01 -41.53
N GLY A 249 9.63 -28.83 -41.34
CA GLY A 249 10.99 -28.41 -40.97
C GLY A 249 11.78 -27.56 -41.99
N GLU A 250 11.27 -26.40 -42.40
CA GLU A 250 11.99 -25.39 -43.18
C GLU A 250 11.87 -24.01 -42.50
N GLU A 251 13.02 -23.44 -42.12
CA GLU A 251 13.16 -22.38 -41.11
C GLU A 251 12.78 -20.94 -41.54
N ASN A 252 12.10 -20.71 -42.67
CA ASN A 252 11.95 -19.35 -43.22
C ASN A 252 10.55 -18.93 -43.72
N GLU A 253 9.48 -19.58 -43.27
CA GLU A 253 8.12 -19.11 -43.52
C GLU A 253 7.31 -18.96 -42.23
N LEU A 254 6.45 -17.93 -42.18
CA LEU A 254 5.47 -17.70 -41.10
C LEU A 254 4.75 -19.03 -40.73
N PRO A 255 4.45 -19.28 -39.45
CA PRO A 255 3.85 -20.54 -39.02
C PRO A 255 2.59 -20.82 -39.86
N PRO A 256 2.48 -22.01 -40.47
CA PRO A 256 1.40 -22.30 -41.40
C PRO A 256 0.03 -22.25 -40.71
N PHE A 257 -1.02 -22.05 -41.51
CA PHE A 257 -2.45 -22.04 -41.13
C PHE A 257 -2.96 -23.34 -40.44
N THR A 258 -2.07 -24.24 -40.01
CA THR A 258 -2.30 -25.64 -39.60
C THR A 258 -1.97 -25.95 -38.13
N ALA A 259 -1.69 -24.94 -37.29
CA ALA A 259 -1.44 -25.15 -35.86
C ALA A 259 -2.63 -25.85 -35.17
N THR A 260 -2.37 -26.96 -34.48
CA THR A 260 -3.42 -27.74 -33.79
C THR A 260 -3.45 -27.36 -32.31
N PHE A 261 -4.60 -26.85 -31.84
CA PHE A 261 -4.73 -26.40 -30.45
C PHE A 261 -5.24 -27.49 -29.50
N VAL A 262 -6.07 -28.41 -30.00
CA VAL A 262 -6.69 -29.48 -29.23
C VAL A 262 -6.64 -30.77 -30.04
N LEU A 263 -6.28 -31.87 -29.38
CA LEU A 263 -6.32 -33.22 -29.95
C LEU A 263 -7.32 -34.10 -29.19
N SER A 264 -7.93 -35.05 -29.92
CA SER A 264 -8.70 -36.11 -29.29
C SER A 264 -7.80 -37.09 -28.55
N LEU A 265 -8.32 -37.71 -27.49
CA LEU A 265 -7.53 -38.70 -26.74
C LEU A 265 -7.15 -39.88 -27.63
N ALA A 266 -8.02 -40.26 -28.58
CA ALA A 266 -7.72 -41.30 -29.56
C ALA A 266 -6.51 -40.96 -30.44
N LYS A 267 -6.35 -39.69 -30.84
CA LYS A 267 -5.20 -39.27 -31.64
C LYS A 267 -3.92 -39.24 -30.80
N VAL A 268 -4.01 -38.76 -29.57
CA VAL A 268 -2.89 -38.76 -28.62
C VAL A 268 -2.49 -40.19 -28.24
N GLN A 269 -3.44 -41.12 -28.13
CA GLN A 269 -3.17 -42.55 -27.97
C GLN A 269 -2.35 -43.12 -29.13
N GLN A 270 -2.70 -42.78 -30.38
CA GLN A 270 -1.93 -43.18 -31.54
C GLN A 270 -0.50 -42.64 -31.48
N MET A 271 -0.34 -41.34 -31.21
CA MET A 271 0.98 -40.71 -31.09
C MET A 271 1.79 -41.31 -29.93
N GLY A 272 1.13 -41.63 -28.82
CA GLY A 272 1.73 -42.33 -27.69
C GLY A 272 2.26 -43.70 -28.08
N GLN A 273 1.50 -44.49 -28.85
CA GLN A 273 1.96 -45.79 -29.35
C GLN A 273 3.18 -45.66 -30.28
N GLU A 274 3.16 -44.67 -31.18
CA GLU A 274 4.29 -44.36 -32.08
C GLU A 274 5.54 -43.91 -31.30
N ALA A 275 5.36 -43.15 -30.22
CA ALA A 275 6.42 -42.75 -29.30
C ALA A 275 6.91 -43.88 -28.36
N GLY A 276 6.18 -44.99 -28.29
CA GLY A 276 6.48 -46.16 -27.44
C GLY A 276 5.89 -46.10 -26.03
N VAL A 277 4.88 -45.26 -25.78
CA VAL A 277 4.14 -45.17 -24.51
C VAL A 277 3.15 -46.33 -24.43
N ALA A 278 3.20 -47.09 -23.33
CA ALA A 278 2.25 -48.17 -23.08
C ALA A 278 0.82 -47.60 -22.90
N PRO A 279 -0.23 -48.22 -23.47
CA PRO A 279 -1.61 -47.72 -23.38
C PRO A 279 -2.08 -47.46 -21.95
N GLU A 280 -1.70 -48.34 -21.02
CA GLU A 280 -2.02 -48.25 -19.59
C GLU A 280 -1.35 -47.05 -18.89
N SER A 281 -0.22 -46.57 -19.41
CA SER A 281 0.55 -45.47 -18.82
C SER A 281 0.26 -44.11 -19.46
N LEU A 282 -0.56 -44.06 -20.51
CA LEU A 282 -0.80 -42.82 -21.24
C LEU A 282 -1.48 -41.75 -20.38
N VAL A 283 -2.49 -42.13 -19.60
CA VAL A 283 -3.22 -41.16 -18.77
C VAL A 283 -2.31 -40.56 -17.71
N ASP A 284 -1.44 -41.37 -17.10
CA ASP A 284 -0.45 -40.89 -16.13
C ASP A 284 0.61 -40.01 -16.80
N CYS A 285 1.01 -40.34 -18.03
CA CYS A 285 1.87 -39.47 -18.85
C CYS A 285 1.21 -38.11 -19.10
N LEU A 286 -0.06 -38.06 -19.50
CA LEU A 286 -0.77 -36.81 -19.76
C LEU A 286 -1.00 -35.98 -18.49
N LYS A 287 -1.30 -36.63 -17.36
CA LYS A 287 -1.36 -35.96 -16.05
C LYS A 287 0.01 -35.34 -15.70
N CYS A 288 1.09 -36.09 -15.93
CA CYS A 288 2.43 -35.59 -15.69
C CYS A 288 2.80 -34.40 -16.60
N LEU A 289 2.46 -34.45 -17.89
CA LEU A 289 2.67 -33.33 -18.83
C LEU A 289 1.79 -32.13 -18.51
N HIS A 290 0.59 -32.36 -17.98
CA HIS A 290 -0.29 -31.32 -17.46
C HIS A 290 0.32 -30.63 -16.22
N ASP A 291 0.85 -31.41 -15.28
CA ASP A 291 1.53 -30.89 -14.09
C ASP A 291 2.79 -30.07 -14.43
N PHE A 292 3.44 -30.36 -15.56
CA PHE A 292 4.55 -29.55 -16.09
C PHE A 292 4.11 -28.29 -16.85
N GLY A 293 2.81 -28.11 -17.10
CA GLY A 293 2.28 -27.00 -17.90
C GLY A 293 2.62 -27.08 -19.38
N SER A 294 3.03 -28.25 -19.89
CA SER A 294 3.22 -28.49 -21.33
C SER A 294 1.89 -28.58 -22.07
N ILE A 295 0.86 -29.13 -21.41
CA ILE A 295 -0.49 -29.34 -21.96
C ILE A 295 -1.56 -29.05 -20.90
N VAL A 296 -2.84 -29.00 -21.30
CA VAL A 296 -3.98 -29.02 -20.37
C VAL A 296 -4.81 -30.28 -20.61
N PHE A 297 -4.98 -31.09 -19.57
CA PHE A 297 -5.70 -32.37 -19.64
C PHE A 297 -6.46 -32.65 -18.34
N PHE A 298 -7.74 -33.04 -18.46
CA PHE A 298 -8.58 -33.43 -17.33
C PHE A 298 -9.13 -34.83 -17.55
N ASP A 299 -8.90 -35.72 -16.58
CA ASP A 299 -9.34 -37.12 -16.61
C ASP A 299 -10.80 -37.27 -16.13
N GLU A 300 -11.71 -36.52 -16.77
CA GLU A 300 -13.13 -36.40 -16.42
C GLU A 300 -14.01 -36.69 -17.64
N ASP A 301 -15.16 -37.33 -17.48
CA ASP A 301 -15.93 -37.88 -18.61
C ASP A 301 -16.30 -36.85 -19.71
N GLU A 302 -16.47 -35.57 -19.37
CA GLU A 302 -16.81 -34.50 -20.33
C GLU A 302 -15.61 -33.85 -21.02
N LEU A 303 -14.40 -34.00 -20.48
CA LEU A 303 -13.18 -33.31 -20.91
C LEU A 303 -12.03 -34.27 -21.27
N ARG A 304 -12.11 -35.55 -20.90
CA ARG A 304 -11.07 -36.57 -21.12
C ARG A 304 -10.69 -36.74 -22.59
N ASP A 305 -11.63 -36.53 -23.51
CA ASP A 305 -11.35 -36.63 -24.95
C ASP A 305 -10.73 -35.35 -25.54
N HIS A 306 -10.37 -34.36 -24.73
CA HIS A 306 -9.85 -33.07 -25.20
C HIS A 306 -8.51 -32.74 -24.54
N VAL A 307 -7.41 -32.97 -25.27
CA VAL A 307 -6.05 -32.64 -24.84
C VAL A 307 -5.66 -31.30 -25.47
N VAL A 308 -5.54 -30.25 -24.66
CA VAL A 308 -5.12 -28.92 -25.13
C VAL A 308 -3.60 -28.90 -25.22
N LEU A 309 -3.07 -28.66 -26.40
CA LEU A 309 -1.62 -28.65 -26.64
C LEU A 309 -0.97 -27.31 -26.31
N ASN A 310 -1.75 -26.23 -26.35
CA ASN A 310 -1.26 -24.88 -26.11
C ASN A 310 -2.07 -24.22 -24.97
N PRO A 311 -1.54 -24.14 -23.73
CA PRO A 311 -2.26 -23.49 -22.65
C PRO A 311 -2.42 -21.96 -22.84
N GLN A 312 -1.56 -21.29 -23.63
CA GLN A 312 -1.73 -19.88 -23.99
C GLN A 312 -3.00 -19.66 -24.83
N TRP A 313 -3.34 -20.61 -25.71
CA TRP A 313 -4.59 -20.55 -26.48
C TRP A 313 -5.83 -20.53 -25.56
N LEU A 314 -5.81 -21.32 -24.49
CA LEU A 314 -6.86 -21.29 -23.48
C LEU A 314 -6.88 -19.94 -22.73
N ALA A 315 -5.71 -19.42 -22.34
CA ALA A 315 -5.60 -18.11 -21.71
C ALA A 315 -6.17 -16.97 -22.58
N ASP A 316 -5.84 -16.95 -23.88
CA ASP A 316 -6.36 -15.99 -24.85
C ASP A 316 -7.90 -16.03 -24.94
N ALA A 317 -8.47 -17.24 -24.94
CA ALA A 317 -9.91 -17.43 -25.03
C ALA A 317 -10.64 -16.83 -23.83
N MET A 318 -10.08 -17.03 -22.62
CA MET A 318 -10.60 -16.49 -21.37
C MET A 318 -10.45 -14.97 -21.31
N ALA A 319 -9.30 -14.44 -21.73
CA ALA A 319 -9.04 -13.01 -21.79
C ALA A 319 -10.06 -12.26 -22.66
N GLN A 320 -10.51 -12.85 -23.78
CA GLN A 320 -11.55 -12.24 -24.62
C GLN A 320 -12.92 -12.13 -23.94
N VAL A 321 -13.23 -13.02 -22.99
CA VAL A 321 -14.47 -12.95 -22.19
C VAL A 321 -14.36 -11.86 -21.14
N LEU A 322 -13.24 -11.82 -20.41
CA LEU A 322 -13.00 -10.86 -19.34
C LEU A 322 -12.83 -9.42 -19.88
N ASN A 323 -12.19 -9.27 -21.04
CA ASN A 323 -11.93 -7.98 -21.69
C ASN A 323 -12.86 -7.76 -22.90
N CYS A 324 -14.16 -7.99 -22.72
CA CYS A 324 -15.14 -7.89 -23.81
C CYS A 324 -15.21 -6.46 -24.42
N PRO A 325 -14.96 -6.28 -25.74
CA PRO A 325 -14.93 -4.97 -26.38
C PRO A 325 -16.22 -4.16 -26.28
N ARG A 326 -16.09 -2.83 -26.16
CA ARG A 326 -17.22 -1.89 -26.02
C ARG A 326 -18.27 -2.00 -27.11
N VAL A 327 -17.80 -2.05 -28.34
CA VAL A 327 -18.63 -2.10 -29.55
C VAL A 327 -18.41 -3.45 -30.23
N VAL A 328 -19.44 -4.30 -30.16
CA VAL A 328 -19.48 -5.59 -30.86
C VAL A 328 -20.60 -5.56 -31.89
N GLN A 329 -20.24 -5.68 -33.16
CA GLN A 329 -21.18 -5.55 -34.28
C GLN A 329 -22.36 -6.53 -34.15
N GLY A 330 -23.59 -6.01 -34.09
CA GLY A 330 -24.81 -6.82 -33.94
C GLY A 330 -25.12 -7.32 -32.52
N HIS A 331 -24.19 -7.20 -31.57
CA HIS A 331 -24.32 -7.72 -30.20
C HIS A 331 -23.94 -6.72 -29.09
N VAL A 332 -24.01 -5.41 -29.38
CA VAL A 332 -23.71 -4.33 -28.40
C VAL A 332 -24.47 -4.49 -27.08
N ALA A 333 -25.74 -4.88 -27.13
CA ALA A 333 -26.56 -5.07 -25.93
C ALA A 333 -26.08 -6.27 -25.07
N ALA A 334 -25.66 -7.37 -25.70
CA ALA A 334 -25.12 -8.54 -25.01
C ALA A 334 -23.73 -8.22 -24.42
N ALA A 335 -22.87 -7.52 -25.16
CA ALA A 335 -21.56 -7.07 -24.66
C ALA A 335 -21.71 -6.10 -23.48
N LYS A 336 -22.72 -5.22 -23.51
CA LYS A 336 -23.05 -4.33 -22.39
C LYS A 336 -23.53 -5.11 -21.17
N ARG A 337 -24.43 -6.09 -21.35
CA ARG A 337 -24.90 -6.97 -20.27
C ARG A 337 -23.75 -7.75 -19.62
N LEU A 338 -22.81 -8.27 -20.40
CA LEU A 338 -21.64 -8.96 -19.87
C LEU A 338 -20.78 -8.04 -18.98
N ARG A 339 -20.48 -6.82 -19.44
CA ARG A 339 -19.65 -5.88 -18.67
C ARG A 339 -20.34 -5.31 -17.43
N GLU A 340 -21.62 -4.97 -17.53
CA GLU A 340 -22.32 -4.27 -16.44
C GLU A 340 -23.01 -5.22 -15.45
N ARG A 341 -23.30 -6.46 -15.88
CA ARG A 341 -24.10 -7.41 -15.11
C ARG A 341 -23.48 -8.80 -15.02
N GLY A 342 -22.32 -9.04 -15.64
CA GLY A 342 -21.71 -10.37 -15.73
C GLY A 342 -22.52 -11.38 -16.55
N GLU A 343 -23.57 -10.98 -17.26
CA GLU A 343 -24.48 -11.86 -17.99
C GLU A 343 -23.90 -12.18 -19.39
N LEU A 344 -23.54 -13.45 -19.61
CA LEU A 344 -22.93 -13.96 -20.83
C LEU A 344 -23.91 -14.78 -21.68
N GLU A 345 -24.18 -14.28 -22.88
CA GLU A 345 -24.92 -15.01 -23.91
C GLU A 345 -23.98 -15.83 -24.78
N GLU A 346 -24.32 -17.10 -25.03
CA GLU A 346 -23.50 -17.99 -25.85
C GLU A 346 -23.34 -17.49 -27.30
N ASP A 347 -24.35 -16.80 -27.84
CA ASP A 347 -24.26 -16.15 -29.17
C ASP A 347 -23.16 -15.08 -29.23
N LEU A 348 -22.88 -14.37 -28.13
CA LEU A 348 -21.79 -13.38 -28.06
C LEU A 348 -20.42 -14.06 -28.17
N LEU A 349 -20.26 -15.24 -27.55
CA LEU A 349 -19.04 -16.04 -27.66
C LEU A 349 -18.87 -16.56 -29.08
N THR A 350 -19.86 -17.30 -29.56
CA THR A 350 -19.76 -18.08 -30.80
C THR A 350 -19.66 -17.22 -32.05
N ARG A 351 -20.36 -16.07 -32.08
CA ARG A 351 -20.44 -15.21 -33.26
C ARG A 351 -19.49 -14.03 -33.24
N CYS A 352 -18.94 -13.65 -32.09
CA CYS A 352 -18.16 -12.42 -31.94
C CYS A 352 -16.81 -12.63 -31.29
N LEU A 353 -16.77 -13.02 -30.01
CA LEU A 353 -15.49 -13.13 -29.28
C LEU A 353 -14.63 -14.24 -29.91
N TRP A 354 -15.17 -15.45 -30.02
CA TRP A 354 -14.46 -16.62 -30.54
C TRP A 354 -14.71 -16.88 -32.04
N ARG A 355 -14.96 -15.81 -32.82
CA ARG A 355 -15.19 -15.92 -34.28
C ARG A 355 -13.95 -16.35 -35.06
N HIS A 356 -12.76 -16.09 -34.50
CA HIS A 356 -11.49 -16.39 -35.14
C HIS A 356 -11.34 -17.91 -35.32
N HIS A 357 -10.75 -18.33 -36.45
CA HIS A 357 -10.61 -19.75 -36.78
C HIS A 357 -9.90 -20.55 -35.67
N LYS A 358 -8.93 -19.92 -34.97
CA LYS A 358 -8.24 -20.50 -33.81
C LYS A 358 -9.16 -21.02 -32.69
N PHE A 359 -10.34 -20.43 -32.50
CA PHE A 359 -11.29 -20.86 -31.46
C PHE A 359 -12.53 -21.56 -32.00
N ARG A 360 -12.94 -21.20 -33.23
CA ARG A 360 -14.25 -21.56 -33.81
C ARG A 360 -14.56 -23.05 -33.76
N GLU A 361 -13.58 -23.90 -34.00
CA GLU A 361 -13.77 -25.36 -34.04
C GLU A 361 -13.83 -26.00 -32.65
N ASN A 362 -13.30 -25.32 -31.63
CA ASN A 362 -13.15 -25.83 -30.27
C ASN A 362 -13.99 -25.05 -29.23
N GLN A 363 -14.98 -24.27 -29.65
CA GLN A 363 -15.81 -23.44 -28.77
C GLN A 363 -16.53 -24.25 -27.68
N ALA A 364 -17.03 -25.45 -28.02
CA ALA A 364 -17.70 -26.32 -27.06
C ALA A 364 -16.75 -26.82 -25.95
N VAL A 365 -15.50 -27.12 -26.32
CA VAL A 365 -14.45 -27.53 -25.37
C VAL A 365 -14.11 -26.37 -24.45
N LEU A 366 -13.93 -25.16 -25.01
CA LEU A 366 -13.66 -23.94 -24.24
C LEU A 366 -14.77 -23.65 -23.22
N LEU A 367 -16.04 -23.78 -23.61
CA LEU A 367 -17.18 -23.61 -22.70
C LEU A 367 -17.13 -24.60 -21.54
N ARG A 368 -16.91 -25.89 -21.83
CA ARG A 368 -16.80 -26.93 -20.78
C ARG A 368 -15.63 -26.65 -19.84
N MET A 369 -14.50 -26.19 -20.37
CA MET A 369 -13.33 -25.80 -19.56
C MET A 369 -13.65 -24.60 -18.67
N LEU A 370 -14.26 -23.54 -19.19
CA LEU A 370 -14.69 -22.39 -18.41
C LEU A 370 -15.67 -22.74 -17.29
N HIS A 371 -16.61 -23.66 -17.55
CA HIS A 371 -17.49 -24.20 -16.52
C HIS A 371 -16.71 -24.99 -15.47
N ARG A 372 -15.80 -25.86 -15.90
CA ARG A 372 -14.96 -26.66 -15.01
C ARG A 372 -14.02 -25.82 -14.14
N PHE A 373 -13.61 -24.65 -14.63
CA PHE A 373 -12.78 -23.69 -13.90
C PHE A 373 -13.58 -22.74 -13.00
N ASP A 374 -14.90 -22.93 -12.90
CA ASP A 374 -15.79 -22.09 -12.11
C ASP A 374 -15.77 -20.61 -12.53
N LEU A 375 -15.36 -20.34 -13.78
CA LEU A 375 -15.37 -19.02 -14.39
C LEU A 375 -16.75 -18.68 -14.99
N LEU A 376 -17.52 -19.72 -15.35
CA LEU A 376 -18.90 -19.61 -15.82
C LEU A 376 -19.86 -20.41 -14.95
N VAL A 377 -20.89 -19.73 -14.48
CA VAL A 377 -22.00 -20.33 -13.71
C VAL A 377 -23.25 -20.35 -14.58
N PRO A 378 -23.87 -21.51 -14.83
CA PRO A 378 -25.11 -21.57 -15.62
C PRO A 378 -26.26 -20.93 -14.86
N LEU A 379 -27.03 -20.05 -15.52
CA LEU A 379 -28.26 -19.49 -14.96
C LEU A 379 -29.47 -20.32 -15.38
N THR A 380 -30.12 -20.95 -14.40
CA THR A 380 -31.43 -21.56 -14.57
C THR A 380 -32.53 -20.52 -14.39
N THR A 381 -32.95 -19.87 -15.47
CA THR A 381 -34.16 -19.04 -15.47
C THR A 381 -35.32 -19.81 -16.07
N ARG A 382 -36.47 -19.85 -15.37
CA ARG A 382 -37.65 -20.64 -15.79
C ARG A 382 -38.27 -20.16 -17.13
N HIS A 383 -37.85 -19.02 -17.67
CA HIS A 383 -38.49 -18.37 -18.82
C HIS A 383 -37.55 -17.65 -19.82
N ALA A 384 -36.21 -17.79 -19.74
CA ALA A 384 -35.28 -17.14 -20.69
C ALA A 384 -34.30 -18.12 -21.34
N LEU A 385 -33.59 -17.65 -22.38
CA LEU A 385 -32.53 -18.39 -23.08
C LEU A 385 -31.45 -18.85 -22.09
N PRO A 386 -30.78 -20.00 -22.32
CA PRO A 386 -29.64 -20.40 -21.50
C PRO A 386 -28.57 -19.31 -21.54
N SER A 387 -28.30 -18.72 -20.39
CA SER A 387 -27.26 -17.71 -20.20
C SER A 387 -26.32 -18.15 -19.10
N ASN A 388 -25.06 -17.77 -19.23
CA ASN A 388 -24.05 -17.99 -18.22
C ASN A 388 -23.82 -16.69 -17.46
N VAL A 389 -23.31 -16.77 -16.24
CA VAL A 389 -22.78 -15.62 -15.51
C VAL A 389 -21.29 -15.80 -15.33
N VAL A 390 -20.58 -14.69 -15.51
CA VAL A 390 -19.16 -14.54 -15.15
C VAL A 390 -19.11 -13.88 -13.77
N PRO A 391 -18.86 -14.63 -12.68
CA PRO A 391 -18.97 -14.07 -11.32
C PRO A 391 -18.02 -12.91 -11.04
N SER A 392 -16.84 -12.89 -11.69
CA SER A 392 -15.86 -11.82 -11.55
C SER A 392 -16.30 -10.48 -12.17
N LEU A 393 -17.25 -10.50 -13.12
CA LEU A 393 -17.81 -9.31 -13.79
C LEU A 393 -19.14 -8.85 -13.20
N LEU A 394 -19.58 -9.45 -12.09
CA LEU A 394 -20.79 -9.03 -11.39
C LEU A 394 -20.62 -7.64 -10.76
N PRO A 395 -21.69 -6.83 -10.68
CA PRO A 395 -21.67 -5.60 -9.89
C PRO A 395 -21.62 -5.91 -8.40
N CYS A 396 -21.16 -4.94 -7.59
CA CYS A 396 -21.37 -4.99 -6.14
C CYS A 396 -22.85 -4.83 -5.79
N ALA A 397 -23.26 -5.44 -4.68
CA ALA A 397 -24.60 -5.29 -4.15
C ALA A 397 -24.86 -3.82 -3.79
N PRO A 398 -26.06 -3.28 -4.07
CA PRO A 398 -26.41 -1.94 -3.64
C PRO A 398 -26.30 -1.86 -2.11
N GLN A 399 -25.54 -0.87 -1.60
CA GLN A 399 -25.33 -0.68 -0.16
C GLN A 399 -26.69 -0.48 0.53
N GLN A 400 -27.21 -1.54 1.15
CA GLN A 400 -28.28 -1.39 2.12
C GLN A 400 -27.68 -0.77 3.37
N PRO A 401 -28.37 0.16 4.06
CA PRO A 401 -27.92 0.63 5.35
C PRO A 401 -27.72 -0.60 6.24
N THR A 402 -26.47 -0.93 6.54
CA THR A 402 -26.12 -2.00 7.46
C THR A 402 -26.68 -1.58 8.80
N LEU A 403 -27.91 -2.02 9.11
CA LEU A 403 -28.41 -1.95 10.47
C LEU A 403 -27.33 -2.60 11.34
N PRO A 404 -26.78 -1.91 12.35
CA PRO A 404 -25.83 -2.54 13.25
C PRO A 404 -26.49 -3.83 13.74
N LEU A 405 -25.82 -4.97 13.53
CA LEU A 405 -26.31 -6.25 14.03
C LEU A 405 -26.53 -6.07 15.53
N THR A 406 -27.79 -5.97 15.95
CA THR A 406 -28.16 -5.93 17.37
C THR A 406 -27.71 -7.25 18.00
N ASN A 407 -27.34 -7.26 19.29
CA ASN A 407 -26.85 -8.47 19.97
C ASN A 407 -27.75 -9.69 19.73
N ASP A 408 -29.07 -9.48 19.66
CA ASP A 408 -30.07 -10.53 19.42
C ASP A 408 -29.95 -11.21 18.05
N LYS A 409 -29.42 -10.53 17.02
CA LYS A 409 -29.33 -11.03 15.63
C LYS A 409 -27.98 -11.65 15.26
N ILE A 410 -26.97 -11.50 16.11
CA ILE A 410 -25.62 -12.07 15.88
C ILE A 410 -25.68 -13.59 15.85
N TRP A 411 -26.47 -14.17 16.75
CA TRP A 411 -26.64 -15.61 16.93
C TRP A 411 -27.57 -16.25 15.90
N ASP A 412 -28.22 -15.46 15.05
CA ASP A 412 -29.10 -15.93 13.96
C ASP A 412 -28.35 -16.14 12.65
N SER A 413 -27.09 -15.68 12.56
CA SER A 413 -26.26 -15.74 11.36
C SER A 413 -25.12 -16.74 11.54
N LEU A 414 -24.69 -17.37 10.44
CA LEU A 414 -23.51 -18.22 10.40
C LEU A 414 -22.37 -17.46 9.72
N PHE A 415 -21.16 -17.54 10.26
CA PHE A 415 -19.97 -16.86 9.73
C PHE A 415 -18.89 -17.87 9.42
N PHE A 416 -18.18 -17.66 8.30
CA PHE A 416 -16.97 -18.38 7.93
C PHE A 416 -15.79 -17.41 7.93
N ASP A 417 -14.81 -17.66 8.80
CA ASP A 417 -13.54 -16.93 8.87
C ASP A 417 -12.42 -17.78 8.26
N PHE A 418 -11.73 -17.22 7.28
CA PHE A 418 -10.56 -17.80 6.63
C PHE A 418 -9.25 -17.18 7.14
N HIS A 419 -9.27 -16.67 8.37
CA HIS A 419 -8.12 -16.15 9.11
C HIS A 419 -7.38 -15.01 8.41
N GLY A 420 -8.10 -14.20 7.62
CA GLY A 420 -7.56 -13.10 6.83
C GLY A 420 -7.07 -13.48 5.43
N LEU A 421 -7.24 -14.73 5.00
CA LEU A 421 -6.99 -15.14 3.61
C LEU A 421 -8.14 -14.79 2.67
N LEU A 422 -9.36 -14.54 3.20
CA LEU A 422 -10.53 -14.25 2.37
C LEU A 422 -10.32 -13.02 1.48
N CYS A 423 -9.94 -11.87 2.04
CA CYS A 423 -9.71 -10.63 1.28
C CYS A 423 -8.65 -10.78 0.19
N ARG A 424 -7.72 -11.72 0.35
CA ARG A 424 -6.58 -11.97 -0.53
C ARG A 424 -6.93 -12.96 -1.66
N LEU A 425 -8.02 -13.71 -1.49
CA LEU A 425 -8.45 -14.77 -2.39
C LEU A 425 -9.86 -14.52 -2.94
N LEU A 426 -10.42 -13.31 -2.77
CA LEU A 426 -11.75 -12.96 -3.28
C LEU A 426 -11.97 -13.30 -4.74
N PRO A 427 -10.99 -13.04 -5.65
CA PRO A 427 -11.17 -13.38 -7.07
C PRO A 427 -11.30 -14.88 -7.33
N THR A 428 -10.92 -15.75 -6.39
CA THR A 428 -10.87 -17.21 -6.61
C THR A 428 -11.81 -17.99 -5.70
N LEU A 429 -12.04 -17.57 -4.45
CA LEU A 429 -12.83 -18.34 -3.49
C LEU A 429 -14.33 -18.11 -3.63
N PHE A 430 -14.76 -16.84 -3.69
CA PHE A 430 -16.18 -16.50 -3.70
C PHE A 430 -16.88 -16.90 -5.01
N PRO A 431 -16.29 -16.69 -6.21
CA PRO A 431 -16.80 -17.27 -7.46
C PRO A 431 -16.98 -18.79 -7.40
N LYS A 432 -16.01 -19.51 -6.80
CA LYS A 432 -16.09 -20.96 -6.64
C LYS A 432 -17.20 -21.38 -5.69
N LEU A 433 -17.45 -20.62 -4.62
CA LEU A 433 -18.59 -20.86 -3.74
C LEU A 433 -19.93 -20.67 -4.46
N VAL A 434 -20.05 -19.65 -5.32
CA VAL A 434 -21.24 -19.45 -6.17
C VAL A 434 -21.41 -20.64 -7.13
N ALA A 435 -20.35 -21.03 -7.83
CA ALA A 435 -20.37 -22.15 -8.77
C ALA A 435 -20.70 -23.48 -8.08
N ALA A 436 -20.05 -23.77 -6.95
CA ALA A 436 -20.29 -24.97 -6.16
C ALA A 436 -21.73 -25.02 -5.63
N SER A 437 -22.27 -23.87 -5.19
CA SER A 437 -23.68 -23.77 -4.76
C SER A 437 -24.64 -24.10 -5.90
N SER A 438 -24.35 -23.65 -7.12
CA SER A 438 -25.21 -23.90 -8.30
C SER A 438 -25.30 -25.37 -8.72
N ARG A 439 -24.33 -26.19 -8.31
CA ARG A 439 -24.24 -27.61 -8.63
C ARG A 439 -24.89 -28.51 -7.58
N GLN A 440 -25.35 -27.96 -6.46
CA GLN A 440 -25.98 -28.75 -5.39
C GLN A 440 -27.42 -29.10 -5.77
N ASP A 441 -27.78 -30.39 -5.69
CA ASP A 441 -29.14 -30.88 -5.99
C ASP A 441 -30.22 -30.25 -5.10
N CYS A 442 -29.85 -29.81 -3.90
CA CYS A 442 -30.74 -29.16 -2.92
C CYS A 442 -30.98 -27.66 -3.18
N VAL A 443 -30.32 -27.08 -4.19
CA VAL A 443 -30.48 -25.67 -4.57
C VAL A 443 -31.48 -25.56 -5.70
N GLU A 444 -32.64 -24.98 -5.40
CA GLU A 444 -33.77 -24.89 -6.33
C GLU A 444 -33.67 -23.69 -7.29
N GLY A 445 -32.74 -22.76 -7.01
CA GLY A 445 -32.42 -21.63 -7.89
C GLY A 445 -31.44 -20.63 -7.28
N ILE A 446 -30.60 -20.06 -8.14
CA ILE A 446 -29.69 -18.93 -7.84
C ILE A 446 -30.00 -17.72 -8.74
N GLY A 447 -30.39 -17.97 -9.99
CA GLY A 447 -30.41 -16.93 -11.04
C GLY A 447 -31.46 -15.84 -10.94
N SER A 448 -32.52 -15.99 -10.14
CA SER A 448 -33.54 -14.95 -9.94
C SER A 448 -33.38 -14.17 -8.62
N LEU A 449 -32.42 -14.53 -7.77
CA LEU A 449 -32.42 -14.13 -6.35
C LEU A 449 -31.46 -12.98 -5.99
N GLY A 450 -30.77 -12.36 -6.95
CA GLY A 450 -29.82 -11.28 -6.68
C GLY A 450 -28.42 -11.85 -6.47
N LEU A 451 -27.65 -11.79 -7.55
CA LEU A 451 -26.29 -12.31 -7.65
C LEU A 451 -25.36 -11.11 -7.88
N PHE A 452 -24.42 -10.89 -6.96
CA PHE A 452 -23.48 -9.78 -6.94
C PHE A 452 -22.07 -10.31 -6.64
N ARG A 453 -21.07 -9.48 -6.89
CA ARG A 453 -19.65 -9.81 -6.66
C ARG A 453 -19.31 -10.05 -5.20
N ASP A 454 -20.06 -9.45 -4.29
CA ASP A 454 -19.88 -9.43 -2.83
C ASP A 454 -21.06 -10.03 -2.05
N SER A 455 -22.14 -10.43 -2.74
CA SER A 455 -23.32 -11.02 -2.11
C SER A 455 -24.09 -11.89 -3.11
N PHE A 456 -24.60 -13.03 -2.68
CA PHE A 456 -25.56 -13.79 -3.49
C PHE A 456 -26.61 -14.47 -2.65
N ARG A 457 -27.78 -14.69 -3.26
CA ARG A 457 -28.88 -15.41 -2.65
C ARG A 457 -29.19 -16.70 -3.38
N LEU A 458 -29.67 -17.66 -2.62
CA LEU A 458 -30.03 -18.98 -3.12
C LEU A 458 -31.19 -19.56 -2.31
N LEU A 459 -31.99 -20.39 -2.97
CA LEU A 459 -33.06 -21.14 -2.31
C LEU A 459 -32.54 -22.54 -1.97
N TRP A 460 -32.32 -22.81 -0.69
CA TRP A 460 -31.78 -24.08 -0.18
C TRP A 460 -32.86 -24.82 0.59
N MET A 461 -33.31 -25.98 0.09
CA MET A 461 -34.34 -26.78 0.77
C MET A 461 -35.63 -25.98 1.11
N GLY A 462 -35.99 -25.01 0.27
CA GLY A 462 -37.14 -24.11 0.48
C GLY A 462 -36.86 -22.86 1.34
N ASP A 463 -35.69 -22.73 1.96
CA ASP A 463 -35.27 -21.56 2.73
C ASP A 463 -34.48 -20.57 1.85
N GLU A 464 -34.83 -19.28 1.89
CA GLU A 464 -34.06 -18.22 1.20
C GLU A 464 -32.84 -17.84 2.03
N LEU A 465 -31.65 -18.21 1.54
CA LEU A 465 -30.37 -17.90 2.15
C LEU A 465 -29.69 -16.73 1.43
N THR A 466 -29.07 -15.85 2.20
CA THR A 466 -28.21 -14.77 1.69
C THR A 466 -26.80 -14.95 2.21
N MET A 467 -25.82 -14.99 1.31
CA MET A 467 -24.40 -15.04 1.60
C MET A 467 -23.74 -13.71 1.26
N ASP A 468 -23.17 -13.02 2.25
CA ASP A 468 -22.56 -11.71 2.10
C ASP A 468 -21.08 -11.74 2.51
N LEU A 469 -20.25 -11.02 1.77
CA LEU A 469 -18.87 -10.71 2.14
C LEU A 469 -18.82 -9.51 3.08
N LEU A 470 -18.22 -9.67 4.26
CA LEU A 470 -18.16 -8.62 5.29
C LEU A 470 -16.74 -8.31 5.77
N PRO A 471 -16.38 -7.01 5.90
CA PRO A 471 -17.06 -5.84 5.32
C PRO A 471 -16.94 -5.83 3.79
N ALA A 472 -17.89 -5.19 3.08
CA ALA A 472 -17.94 -5.22 1.61
C ALA A 472 -16.67 -4.67 0.94
N GLU A 473 -16.02 -3.66 1.55
CA GLU A 473 -14.80 -3.04 1.02
C GLU A 473 -13.54 -3.89 1.20
N ARG A 474 -13.42 -4.58 2.35
CA ARG A 474 -12.29 -5.48 2.65
C ARG A 474 -12.77 -6.78 3.32
N PRO A 475 -13.38 -7.70 2.56
CA PRO A 475 -13.99 -8.91 3.09
C PRO A 475 -13.07 -9.77 3.95
N GLN A 476 -13.44 -10.00 5.20
CA GLN A 476 -12.72 -10.88 6.11
C GLN A 476 -13.48 -12.17 6.41
N VAL A 477 -14.81 -12.09 6.43
CA VAL A 477 -15.69 -13.23 6.71
C VAL A 477 -16.80 -13.33 5.68
N VAL A 478 -17.30 -14.56 5.46
CA VAL A 478 -18.54 -14.81 4.72
C VAL A 478 -19.66 -14.96 5.75
N ARG A 479 -20.69 -14.11 5.70
CA ARG A 479 -21.89 -14.22 6.54
C ARG A 479 -23.00 -14.91 5.76
N VAL A 480 -23.68 -15.86 6.39
CA VAL A 480 -24.89 -16.51 5.88
C VAL A 480 -26.07 -16.17 6.79
N THR A 481 -27.16 -15.70 6.19
CA THR A 481 -28.42 -15.36 6.88
C THR A 481 -29.62 -16.02 6.19
N SER A 482 -30.70 -16.23 6.95
CA SER A 482 -31.96 -16.79 6.49
C SER A 482 -33.13 -15.94 7.00
N GLN A 483 -34.17 -15.73 6.18
CA GLN A 483 -35.37 -15.00 6.61
C GLN A 483 -36.16 -15.74 7.71
N GLY A 484 -36.10 -17.09 7.72
CA GLY A 484 -36.79 -17.94 8.71
C GLY A 484 -35.90 -18.43 9.86
N GLY A 485 -34.66 -17.94 9.95
CA GLY A 485 -33.62 -18.51 10.83
C GLY A 485 -32.91 -19.71 10.19
N LEU A 486 -31.76 -20.09 10.74
CA LEU A 486 -30.95 -21.20 10.23
C LEU A 486 -31.34 -22.52 10.90
N SER A 487 -31.73 -23.53 10.12
CA SER A 487 -31.96 -24.87 10.64
C SER A 487 -30.64 -25.66 10.73
N VAL A 488 -30.58 -26.66 11.63
CA VAL A 488 -29.40 -27.52 11.79
C VAL A 488 -29.03 -28.23 10.48
N ALA A 489 -30.04 -28.69 9.72
CA ALA A 489 -29.83 -29.35 8.43
C ALA A 489 -29.21 -28.41 7.38
N VAL A 490 -29.68 -27.15 7.33
CA VAL A 490 -29.10 -26.12 6.45
C VAL A 490 -27.64 -25.87 6.82
N VAL A 491 -27.32 -25.65 8.10
CA VAL A 491 -25.94 -25.39 8.52
C VAL A 491 -25.02 -26.58 8.23
N GLN A 492 -25.47 -27.82 8.45
CA GLN A 492 -24.70 -29.02 8.08
C GLN A 492 -24.41 -29.07 6.58
N GLY A 493 -25.42 -28.76 5.75
CA GLY A 493 -25.25 -28.68 4.30
C GLY A 493 -24.25 -27.60 3.86
N LEU A 494 -24.31 -26.42 4.48
CA LEU A 494 -23.39 -25.32 4.22
C LEU A 494 -21.94 -25.66 4.60
N LEU A 495 -21.73 -26.31 5.75
CA LEU A 495 -20.40 -26.77 6.16
C LEU A 495 -19.83 -27.79 5.16
N GLN A 496 -20.66 -28.71 4.66
CA GLN A 496 -20.26 -29.67 3.64
C GLN A 496 -19.94 -29.00 2.30
N LEU A 497 -20.74 -28.01 1.89
CA LEU A 497 -20.51 -27.23 0.68
C LEU A 497 -19.17 -26.51 0.71
N VAL A 498 -18.89 -25.75 1.78
CA VAL A 498 -17.61 -25.02 1.92
C VAL A 498 -16.45 -26.01 1.97
N LYS A 499 -16.58 -27.11 2.72
CA LYS A 499 -15.55 -28.16 2.78
C LYS A 499 -15.30 -28.82 1.42
N ALA A 500 -16.34 -29.11 0.65
CA ALA A 500 -16.22 -29.67 -0.69
C ALA A 500 -15.56 -28.68 -1.66
N THR A 501 -15.92 -27.39 -1.58
CA THR A 501 -15.31 -26.32 -2.38
C THR A 501 -13.80 -26.19 -2.10
N LEU A 502 -13.38 -26.49 -0.86
CA LEU A 502 -11.99 -26.46 -0.41
C LEU A 502 -11.28 -27.81 -0.49
N ALA A 503 -11.93 -28.88 -0.96
CA ALA A 503 -11.38 -30.24 -0.86
C ALA A 503 -10.03 -30.39 -1.59
N GLN A 504 -9.84 -29.65 -2.69
CA GLN A 504 -8.58 -29.60 -3.44
C GLN A 504 -7.51 -28.68 -2.82
N LYS A 505 -7.86 -27.95 -1.75
CA LYS A 505 -7.02 -26.99 -1.03
C LYS A 505 -6.99 -27.32 0.46
N SER A 506 -6.53 -28.53 0.79
CA SER A 506 -6.57 -29.10 2.14
C SER A 506 -5.79 -28.31 3.20
N HIS A 507 -4.86 -27.46 2.79
CA HIS A 507 -4.09 -26.57 3.66
C HIS A 507 -4.86 -25.28 4.05
N LEU A 508 -5.98 -24.96 3.38
CA LEU A 508 -6.85 -23.86 3.78
C LEU A 508 -7.74 -24.28 4.95
N SER A 509 -7.49 -23.71 6.13
CA SER A 509 -8.40 -23.83 7.27
C SER A 509 -9.43 -22.72 7.29
N PHE A 510 -10.59 -23.02 7.86
CA PHE A 510 -11.60 -22.02 8.18
C PHE A 510 -12.22 -22.33 9.55
N THR A 511 -12.63 -21.28 10.25
CA THR A 511 -13.51 -21.39 11.41
C THR A 511 -14.93 -21.04 10.99
N ALA A 512 -15.89 -21.91 11.32
CA ALA A 512 -17.31 -21.64 11.11
C ALA A 512 -18.02 -21.51 12.45
N GLY A 513 -18.90 -20.53 12.58
CA GLY A 513 -19.68 -20.32 13.80
C GLY A 513 -20.37 -18.97 13.84
N VAL A 514 -20.38 -18.30 14.99
CA VAL A 514 -21.07 -17.01 15.19
C VAL A 514 -20.09 -15.95 15.67
N LEU A 515 -20.40 -14.66 15.47
CA LEU A 515 -19.53 -13.61 16.01
C LEU A 515 -19.58 -13.58 17.54
N CYS A 516 -18.44 -13.31 18.15
CA CYS A 516 -18.36 -13.07 19.58
C CYS A 516 -19.12 -11.77 19.93
N GLU A 517 -20.24 -11.90 20.64
CA GLU A 517 -21.07 -10.77 21.09
C GLU A 517 -20.25 -9.70 21.80
N HIS A 518 -19.30 -10.10 22.65
CA HIS A 518 -18.49 -9.15 23.40
C HIS A 518 -17.54 -8.33 22.52
N CYS A 519 -16.88 -8.96 21.55
CA CYS A 519 -16.01 -8.26 20.61
C CYS A 519 -16.83 -7.33 19.70
N HIS A 520 -18.02 -7.79 19.28
CA HIS A 520 -18.92 -7.01 18.45
C HIS A 520 -19.48 -5.78 19.19
N ALA A 521 -19.96 -5.96 20.42
CA ALA A 521 -20.53 -4.89 21.24
C ALA A 521 -19.53 -3.78 21.62
N GLN A 522 -18.23 -4.08 21.60
CA GLN A 522 -17.15 -3.10 21.84
C GLN A 522 -16.75 -2.32 20.58
N GLY A 523 -17.47 -2.45 19.46
CA GLY A 523 -17.13 -1.78 18.21
C GLY A 523 -15.88 -2.33 17.53
N ARG A 524 -15.27 -3.40 18.06
CA ARG A 524 -14.06 -4.01 17.48
C ARG A 524 -14.32 -4.68 16.14
N SER A 525 -15.59 -4.87 15.74
CA SER A 525 -15.95 -5.67 14.56
C SER A 525 -15.76 -4.99 13.21
N LEU A 526 -15.41 -3.70 13.14
CA LEU A 526 -15.29 -2.99 11.86
C LEU A 526 -13.86 -2.60 11.46
N ALA A 527 -12.90 -2.60 12.40
CA ALA A 527 -11.49 -2.26 12.13
C ALA A 527 -10.50 -3.33 12.62
N GLU A 528 -10.87 -4.12 13.63
CA GLU A 528 -10.10 -5.28 14.11
C GLU A 528 -10.82 -6.56 13.66
N ARG A 529 -10.08 -7.63 13.37
CA ARG A 529 -10.64 -8.83 12.72
C ARG A 529 -11.91 -9.35 13.41
N HIS A 530 -12.93 -9.70 12.62
CA HIS A 530 -14.15 -10.35 13.12
C HIS A 530 -13.78 -11.60 13.94
N HIS A 531 -14.10 -11.60 15.23
CA HIS A 531 -13.86 -12.76 16.09
C HIS A 531 -15.01 -13.75 15.97
N VAL A 532 -14.87 -14.77 15.13
CA VAL A 532 -15.82 -15.89 15.00
C VAL A 532 -15.52 -16.93 16.08
N LEU A 533 -16.52 -17.25 16.90
CA LEU A 533 -16.47 -18.34 17.88
C LEU A 533 -16.68 -19.67 17.17
N ASP A 534 -15.82 -20.65 17.41
CA ASP A 534 -15.87 -21.94 16.73
C ASP A 534 -17.13 -22.72 17.11
N LEU A 535 -17.85 -23.25 16.10
CA LEU A 535 -19.08 -24.00 16.30
C LEU A 535 -18.87 -25.25 17.19
N GLN A 536 -17.73 -25.94 17.10
CA GLN A 536 -17.48 -27.12 17.92
C GLN A 536 -17.34 -26.76 19.41
N GLU A 537 -16.64 -25.68 19.73
CA GLU A 537 -16.56 -25.14 21.10
C GLU A 537 -17.94 -24.71 21.57
N LEU A 538 -18.68 -24.03 20.70
CA LEU A 538 -20.05 -23.61 20.93
C LEU A 538 -21.06 -24.76 20.99
N LEU A 539 -20.73 -26.01 20.70
CA LEU A 539 -21.66 -27.14 20.90
C LEU A 539 -21.42 -27.87 22.22
N GLN A 540 -20.38 -27.51 22.98
CA GLN A 540 -20.10 -28.07 24.30
C GLN A 540 -21.06 -27.48 25.36
N GLU A 541 -21.30 -28.20 26.45
CA GLU A 541 -22.15 -27.74 27.57
C GLU A 541 -21.48 -26.60 28.40
N ALA A 542 -20.24 -26.23 28.08
CA ALA A 542 -19.48 -25.19 28.75
C ALA A 542 -19.56 -23.83 28.02
N PRO A 543 -19.39 -22.71 28.75
CA PRO A 543 -19.21 -21.39 28.15
C PRO A 543 -17.89 -21.30 27.38
N VAL A 544 -17.91 -20.62 26.23
CA VAL A 544 -16.73 -20.40 25.39
C VAL A 544 -16.05 -19.09 25.82
N PRO A 545 -14.78 -19.10 26.25
CA PRO A 545 -14.08 -17.87 26.62
C PRO A 545 -13.72 -17.06 25.37
N CYS A 546 -14.04 -15.77 25.38
CA CYS A 546 -13.58 -14.85 24.34
C CYS A 546 -12.06 -14.72 24.37
N ARG A 547 -11.38 -14.99 23.25
CA ARG A 547 -9.91 -14.89 23.11
C ARG A 547 -9.33 -13.52 23.50
N PHE A 548 -10.11 -12.44 23.32
CA PHE A 548 -9.63 -11.06 23.53
C PHE A 548 -9.96 -10.48 24.90
N SER A 549 -11.06 -10.93 25.53
CA SER A 549 -11.51 -10.39 26.82
C SER A 549 -11.51 -11.40 27.95
N ALA A 550 -11.24 -12.67 27.66
CA ALA A 550 -11.40 -13.82 28.55
C ALA A 550 -12.80 -13.96 29.18
N ARG A 551 -13.81 -13.23 28.70
CA ARG A 551 -15.19 -13.35 29.18
C ARG A 551 -15.85 -14.60 28.60
N ALA A 552 -16.52 -15.35 29.46
CA ALA A 552 -17.38 -16.46 29.09
C ALA A 552 -18.58 -15.97 28.23
N VAL A 553 -18.76 -16.56 27.05
CA VAL A 553 -19.88 -16.30 26.14
C VAL A 553 -20.71 -17.59 26.01
N MET A 554 -22.03 -17.43 26.00
CA MET A 554 -22.99 -18.53 25.81
C MET A 554 -24.04 -18.14 24.76
N PRO A 555 -24.42 -19.05 23.86
CA PRO A 555 -25.48 -18.79 22.90
C PRO A 555 -26.84 -18.67 23.62
N PRO A 556 -27.73 -17.76 23.19
CA PRO A 556 -29.08 -17.65 23.75
C PRO A 556 -29.92 -18.88 23.38
N GLU A 557 -30.89 -19.26 24.22
CA GLU A 557 -31.76 -20.43 24.00
C GLU A 557 -32.55 -20.37 22.67
N THR A 558 -32.77 -19.17 22.16
CA THR A 558 -33.49 -18.91 20.90
C THR A 558 -32.62 -19.09 19.65
N SER A 559 -31.29 -19.25 19.80
CA SER A 559 -30.37 -19.39 18.68
C SER A 559 -30.41 -20.77 18.03
N TRP A 560 -30.04 -20.83 16.75
CA TRP A 560 -29.87 -22.11 16.03
C TRP A 560 -28.78 -23.00 16.67
N VAL A 561 -27.78 -22.39 17.33
CA VAL A 561 -26.72 -23.10 18.07
C VAL A 561 -27.30 -23.82 19.30
N ALA A 562 -28.17 -23.16 20.07
CA ALA A 562 -28.83 -23.77 21.22
C ALA A 562 -29.80 -24.89 20.79
N ALA A 563 -30.55 -24.67 19.70
CA ALA A 563 -31.37 -25.72 19.10
C ALA A 563 -30.54 -26.94 18.71
N TRP A 564 -29.37 -26.76 18.09
CA TRP A 564 -28.45 -27.86 17.77
C TRP A 564 -27.99 -28.59 19.03
N ARG A 565 -27.51 -27.89 20.06
CA ARG A 565 -27.08 -28.50 21.34
C ARG A 565 -28.14 -29.45 21.89
N SER A 566 -29.43 -29.06 21.83
CA SER A 566 -30.54 -29.87 22.32
C SER A 566 -30.76 -31.19 21.57
N THR A 567 -30.37 -31.27 20.30
CA THR A 567 -30.55 -32.48 19.47
C THR A 567 -29.50 -33.56 19.74
N LYS A 568 -28.42 -33.27 20.47
CA LYS A 568 -27.23 -34.13 20.65
C LYS A 568 -26.61 -34.65 19.33
N ALA A 569 -26.92 -34.02 18.20
CA ALA A 569 -26.36 -34.39 16.91
C ALA A 569 -24.87 -34.00 16.84
N THR A 570 -24.00 -34.94 16.47
CA THR A 570 -22.57 -34.67 16.34
C THR A 570 -22.31 -33.69 15.19
N CYS A 571 -21.51 -32.65 15.45
CA CYS A 571 -21.00 -31.78 14.40
C CYS A 571 -20.06 -32.59 13.48
N PRO A 572 -20.14 -32.43 12.15
CA PRO A 572 -19.12 -33.00 11.26
C PRO A 572 -17.74 -32.53 11.70
N ARG A 573 -16.77 -33.43 11.93
CA ARG A 573 -15.39 -33.03 12.28
C ARG A 573 -14.85 -32.08 11.19
N LEU A 574 -14.60 -30.82 11.56
CA LEU A 574 -14.06 -29.77 10.68
C LEU A 574 -12.52 -29.80 10.60
N ASN A 575 -11.84 -30.73 11.29
CA ASN A 575 -10.39 -30.75 11.35
C ASN A 575 -9.76 -31.22 10.02
N LEU A 576 -9.06 -30.31 9.35
CA LEU A 576 -7.97 -30.58 8.41
C LEU A 576 -6.59 -30.62 9.12
N HIS A 577 -6.55 -30.45 10.45
CA HIS A 577 -5.33 -30.62 11.24
C HIS A 577 -5.26 -32.03 11.85
N GLU A 578 -4.28 -32.81 11.38
CA GLU A 578 -3.79 -34.01 12.04
C GLU A 578 -3.10 -33.68 13.38
N ASP A 579 -3.19 -34.65 14.30
CA ASP A 579 -2.65 -34.69 15.65
C ASP A 579 -1.26 -34.06 15.83
N ARG A 580 -1.14 -33.10 16.75
CA ARG A 580 0.08 -32.92 17.55
C ARG A 580 -0.29 -32.79 19.02
N GLY A 581 0.15 -33.79 19.78
CA GLY A 581 -0.19 -34.01 21.18
C GLY A 581 0.16 -32.86 22.13
N SER A 582 -0.69 -32.70 23.13
CA SER A 582 -0.52 -31.82 24.27
C SER A 582 0.65 -32.27 25.16
N PRO A 583 1.52 -31.36 25.63
CA PRO A 583 2.22 -31.55 26.89
C PRO A 583 1.44 -30.88 28.03
N ALA A 584 1.45 -31.58 29.16
CA ALA A 584 0.67 -31.30 30.36
C ALA A 584 0.92 -29.92 30.99
N HIS A 585 -0.16 -29.32 31.47
CA HIS A 585 -0.14 -28.21 32.42
C HIS A 585 0.47 -28.63 33.76
N THR A 586 1.47 -27.88 34.22
CA THR A 586 1.85 -27.83 35.64
C THR A 586 1.65 -26.42 36.18
N ALA A 587 0.71 -26.33 37.12
CA ALA A 587 0.63 -25.45 38.29
C ALA A 587 0.91 -23.93 38.13
N SER A 588 -0.20 -23.19 38.10
CA SER A 588 -0.53 -22.02 38.94
C SER A 588 0.59 -21.38 39.78
N THR A 589 0.86 -20.10 39.47
CA THR A 589 1.26 -19.10 40.47
C THR A 589 0.39 -17.86 40.26
N GLU A 590 -0.51 -17.60 41.21
CA GLU A 590 -1.31 -16.38 41.26
C GLU A 590 -0.40 -15.16 41.45
N VAL A 591 -0.50 -14.16 40.56
CA VAL A 591 0.03 -12.82 40.80
C VAL A 591 -1.16 -11.86 40.84
N SER A 592 -1.41 -11.33 42.03
CA SER A 592 -2.39 -10.29 42.33
C SER A 592 -2.07 -9.01 41.55
N VAL A 593 -2.99 -8.57 40.68
CA VAL A 593 -2.89 -7.30 39.96
C VAL A 593 -3.31 -6.15 40.90
N SER A 594 -2.34 -5.35 41.34
CA SER A 594 -2.60 -4.04 41.96
C SER A 594 -2.66 -2.96 40.87
N SER A 595 -3.72 -2.17 40.84
CA SER A 595 -3.87 -0.98 39.98
C SER A 595 -2.78 0.08 40.25
N ARG A 596 -1.96 0.44 39.25
CA ARG A 596 -1.06 1.62 39.27
C ARG A 596 -1.10 2.34 37.90
N GLY A 597 -1.17 3.68 37.90
CA GLY A 597 -1.32 4.52 36.70
C GLY A 597 0.00 4.79 35.95
N GLY A 598 -0.08 4.94 34.62
CA GLY A 598 1.04 5.14 33.68
C GLY A 598 1.58 6.57 33.58
N SER A 599 2.77 6.73 33.00
CA SER A 599 3.46 8.03 32.78
C SER A 599 3.09 8.68 31.45
N ILE A 600 3.13 10.03 31.38
CA ILE A 600 2.80 10.83 30.17
C ILE A 600 4.06 11.55 29.66
N VAL A 601 4.30 11.53 28.35
CA VAL A 601 5.41 12.25 27.69
C VAL A 601 4.92 13.58 27.12
N ASN A 602 5.54 14.69 27.52
CA ASN A 602 5.28 16.02 26.97
C ASN A 602 6.41 16.39 26.01
N LEU A 603 6.14 16.34 24.70
CA LEU A 603 7.09 16.69 23.65
C LEU A 603 6.86 18.15 23.23
N LEU A 604 7.86 18.98 23.49
CA LEU A 604 7.92 20.38 23.11
C LEU A 604 8.98 20.57 22.02
N TYR A 605 8.62 21.12 20.86
CA TYR A 605 9.57 21.32 19.76
C TYR A 605 9.62 22.78 19.26
N ALA A 606 10.78 23.25 18.80
CA ALA A 606 10.93 24.55 18.13
C ALA A 606 11.76 24.43 16.84
N SER A 607 11.16 24.83 15.72
CA SER A 607 11.75 24.95 14.38
C SER A 607 11.44 26.33 13.77
N PRO A 608 12.00 27.42 14.35
CA PRO A 608 11.77 28.77 13.84
C PRO A 608 12.37 28.97 12.44
N ILE A 609 11.72 29.77 11.60
CA ILE A 609 12.11 30.00 10.19
C ILE A 609 13.28 30.98 10.09
N TRP A 610 13.26 32.02 10.94
CA TRP A 610 14.08 33.21 10.76
C TRP A 610 14.56 33.78 12.08
N ARG A 611 15.82 34.25 12.10
CA ARG A 611 16.42 35.01 13.19
C ARG A 611 16.93 36.35 12.65
N ASN A 612 16.47 37.46 13.22
CA ASN A 612 16.74 38.82 12.74
C ASN A 612 18.23 39.14 12.50
N GLU A 613 19.14 38.56 13.28
CA GLU A 613 20.59 38.83 13.21
C GLU A 613 21.40 37.73 12.50
N ALA A 614 20.87 36.51 12.38
CA ALA A 614 21.58 35.34 11.86
C ALA A 614 21.02 34.79 10.53
N GLY A 615 19.86 35.29 10.09
CA GLY A 615 19.22 34.89 8.84
C GLY A 615 18.37 33.62 8.98
N GLU A 616 18.38 32.80 7.93
CA GLU A 616 17.67 31.53 7.83
C GLU A 616 18.24 30.50 8.83
N LEU A 617 17.34 29.76 9.48
CA LEU A 617 17.71 28.69 10.41
C LEU A 617 17.40 27.31 9.81
N PRO A 618 18.22 26.29 10.13
CA PRO A 618 17.89 24.91 9.79
C PRO A 618 16.50 24.55 10.33
N GLN A 619 15.70 23.87 9.53
CA GLN A 619 14.38 23.41 9.93
C GLN A 619 14.48 22.00 10.50
N LEU A 620 13.85 21.77 11.65
CA LEU A 620 13.68 20.42 12.18
C LEU A 620 12.59 19.70 11.38
N ASP A 621 12.81 18.42 11.10
CA ASP A 621 11.74 17.56 10.63
C ASP A 621 10.86 17.13 11.81
N VAL A 622 9.91 18.01 12.15
CA VAL A 622 8.95 17.82 13.23
C VAL A 622 8.19 16.49 13.08
N GLN A 623 7.90 16.07 11.84
CA GLN A 623 7.19 14.83 11.59
C GLN A 623 8.02 13.63 12.04
N ASN A 624 9.30 13.66 11.69
CA ASN A 624 10.26 12.65 12.08
C ASN A 624 10.46 12.66 13.60
N GLU A 625 10.72 13.82 14.22
CA GLU A 625 10.88 13.96 15.68
C GLU A 625 9.72 13.36 16.49
N VAL A 626 8.48 13.61 16.03
CA VAL A 626 7.26 13.05 16.64
C VAL A 626 7.17 11.54 16.40
N SER A 627 7.55 11.07 15.21
CA SER A 627 7.52 9.65 14.87
C SER A 627 8.52 8.82 15.68
N LEU A 628 9.67 9.39 16.05
CA LEU A 628 10.71 8.69 16.82
C LEU A 628 10.30 8.35 18.26
N VAL A 629 9.31 9.05 18.79
CA VAL A 629 8.84 8.91 20.18
C VAL A 629 7.59 8.01 20.27
N GLU A 630 7.24 7.22 19.22
CA GLU A 630 6.27 6.09 19.11
C GLU A 630 5.36 5.72 20.32
N LEU A 631 4.66 6.68 20.96
CA LEU A 631 3.93 6.47 22.22
C LEU A 631 2.41 6.71 22.13
N GLY A 632 1.86 6.92 20.94
CA GLY A 632 0.42 7.06 20.71
C GLY A 632 -0.24 8.12 21.61
N GLU A 633 -1.35 7.76 22.28
CA GLU A 633 -2.13 8.65 23.16
C GLU A 633 -1.45 9.03 24.49
N ALA A 634 -0.29 8.44 24.82
CA ALA A 634 0.47 8.76 26.03
C ALA A 634 1.45 9.96 25.83
N MET A 635 1.39 10.63 24.67
CA MET A 635 2.25 11.76 24.31
C MET A 635 1.43 13.03 24.04
N HIS A 636 1.78 14.12 24.73
CA HIS A 636 1.27 15.46 24.47
C HIS A 636 2.29 16.27 23.66
N LEU A 637 1.93 16.67 22.45
CA LEU A 637 2.78 17.43 21.53
C LEU A 637 2.43 18.92 21.59
N SER A 638 3.43 19.80 21.67
CA SER A 638 3.21 21.25 21.66
C SER A 638 4.41 22.01 21.12
N LEU A 639 4.18 23.25 20.69
CA LEU A 639 5.25 24.15 20.29
C LEU A 639 6.05 24.62 21.51
N ALA A 640 7.37 24.62 21.42
CA ALA A 640 8.27 25.11 22.45
C ALA A 640 8.32 26.65 22.39
N THR A 641 7.32 27.26 23.02
CA THR A 641 7.30 28.69 23.35
C THR A 641 7.60 28.88 24.83
N ALA A 642 8.09 30.05 25.23
CA ALA A 642 8.31 30.35 26.64
C ALA A 642 7.02 30.17 27.48
N SER A 643 5.86 30.51 26.91
CA SER A 643 4.56 30.35 27.54
C SER A 643 4.13 28.89 27.69
N ASN A 644 4.31 28.05 26.67
CA ASN A 644 3.95 26.64 26.73
C ASN A 644 4.85 25.87 27.70
N LEU A 645 6.16 26.19 27.71
CA LEU A 645 7.10 25.64 28.68
C LEU A 645 6.72 26.04 30.11
N ALA A 646 6.39 27.31 30.33
CA ALA A 646 5.93 27.79 31.64
C ALA A 646 4.63 27.11 32.07
N ALA A 647 3.62 27.04 31.20
CA ALA A 647 2.33 26.42 31.48
C ALA A 647 2.48 24.94 31.87
N MET A 648 3.30 24.19 31.12
CA MET A 648 3.60 22.79 31.41
C MET A 648 4.27 22.64 32.79
N LEU A 649 5.24 23.49 33.09
CA LEU A 649 5.95 23.49 34.37
C LEU A 649 5.10 24.01 35.55
N THR A 650 4.01 24.74 35.30
CA THR A 650 3.10 25.23 36.35
C THR A 650 1.94 24.26 36.63
N ALA A 651 1.47 23.51 35.64
CA ALA A 651 0.31 22.62 35.77
C ALA A 651 0.43 21.64 36.97
N GLU A 652 -0.64 21.47 37.74
CA GLU A 652 -0.72 20.50 38.84
C GLU A 652 -0.87 19.08 38.27
N ALA A 653 0.25 18.40 37.99
CA ALA A 653 0.22 17.03 37.49
C ALA A 653 -0.23 16.04 38.59
N THR A 654 -1.31 15.29 38.31
CA THR A 654 -1.77 14.14 39.11
C THR A 654 -0.99 12.85 38.82
N THR A 655 -0.05 12.88 37.88
CA THR A 655 0.74 11.73 37.42
C THR A 655 2.21 12.11 37.13
N ARG A 656 3.03 11.07 37.07
CA ARG A 656 4.46 11.06 36.74
C ARG A 656 4.71 11.48 35.27
N SER A 657 5.32 12.64 35.01
CA SER A 657 5.48 13.21 33.66
C SER A 657 6.94 13.24 33.16
N ILE A 658 7.12 13.05 31.85
CA ILE A 658 8.41 13.16 31.14
C ILE A 658 8.38 14.41 30.27
N LEU A 659 9.48 15.18 30.22
CA LEU A 659 9.65 16.33 29.34
C LEU A 659 10.65 15.99 28.24
N HIS A 660 10.24 16.09 26.98
CA HIS A 660 11.11 15.99 25.82
C HIS A 660 11.18 17.37 25.13
N LEU A 661 12.38 17.93 24.96
CA LEU A 661 12.61 19.21 24.29
C LEU A 661 13.47 19.02 23.05
N SER A 662 12.90 19.31 21.87
CA SER A 662 13.58 19.26 20.56
C SER A 662 13.73 20.67 19.99
N LEU A 663 14.95 21.22 19.96
CA LEU A 663 15.21 22.60 19.54
C LEU A 663 16.68 22.82 19.14
N HIS A 664 16.96 23.96 18.50
CA HIS A 664 18.34 24.40 18.27
C HIS A 664 18.86 25.26 19.43
N CYS A 665 20.16 25.14 19.70
CA CYS A 665 20.88 26.03 20.62
C CYS A 665 21.73 27.03 19.83
N ALA A 666 21.82 28.25 20.32
CA ALA A 666 22.74 29.28 19.85
C ALA A 666 23.85 29.53 20.87
N ASP A 667 24.88 30.27 20.43
CA ASP A 667 25.97 30.78 21.28
C ASP A 667 26.62 29.68 22.13
N ASN A 668 26.95 28.55 21.47
CA ASN A 668 27.54 27.35 22.08
C ASN A 668 26.72 26.76 23.25
N GLY A 669 25.39 26.85 23.20
CA GLY A 669 24.51 26.28 24.23
C GLY A 669 24.01 27.29 25.27
N GLN A 670 24.39 28.57 25.16
CA GLN A 670 23.96 29.61 26.12
C GLN A 670 22.55 30.16 25.86
N VAL A 671 21.98 29.87 24.69
CA VAL A 671 20.65 30.34 24.31
C VAL A 671 19.88 29.19 23.68
N LEU A 672 18.67 28.93 24.20
CA LEU A 672 17.71 28.01 23.57
C LEU A 672 16.89 28.79 22.55
N LEU A 673 16.80 28.30 21.32
CA LEU A 673 15.98 28.93 20.28
C LEU A 673 14.56 28.36 20.35
N LEU A 674 13.69 29.05 21.08
CA LEU A 674 12.26 28.79 21.13
C LEU A 674 11.55 29.42 19.91
N GLU A 675 10.28 29.09 19.70
CA GLU A 675 9.44 29.77 18.70
C GLU A 675 8.61 30.90 19.33
N ASP A 676 8.39 31.96 18.54
CA ASP A 676 7.36 32.97 18.80
C ASP A 676 6.03 32.62 18.10
N ALA A 677 4.97 33.40 18.36
CA ALA A 677 3.64 33.18 17.77
C ALA A 677 3.58 33.35 16.23
N THR A 678 4.65 33.85 15.61
CA THR A 678 4.77 34.07 14.16
C THR A 678 5.75 33.11 13.48
N GLY A 679 6.24 32.09 14.19
CA GLY A 679 7.23 31.13 13.69
C GLY A 679 8.65 31.69 13.61
N GLY A 680 8.91 32.84 14.24
CA GLY A 680 10.24 33.43 14.38
C GLY A 680 11.01 32.87 15.58
N ALA A 681 12.34 33.01 15.56
CA ALA A 681 13.20 32.56 16.64
C ALA A 681 13.11 33.49 17.86
N HIS A 682 12.68 32.94 19.00
CA HIS A 682 12.74 33.56 20.30
C HIS A 682 13.97 33.06 21.06
N ALA A 683 14.98 33.92 21.17
CA ALA A 683 16.18 33.64 21.97
C ALA A 683 15.83 33.60 23.46
N PHE A 684 15.86 32.42 24.06
CA PHE A 684 15.56 32.20 25.47
C PHE A 684 16.85 31.89 26.24
N SER A 685 17.27 32.80 27.12
CA SER A 685 18.55 32.69 27.80
C SER A 685 18.55 31.61 28.90
N LEU A 686 19.72 31.08 29.24
CA LEU A 686 19.85 30.16 30.38
C LEU A 686 19.50 30.83 31.72
N GLU A 687 19.68 32.14 31.85
CA GLU A 687 19.27 32.90 33.04
C GLU A 687 17.74 32.91 33.18
N ASP A 688 17.03 33.14 32.07
CA ASP A 688 15.56 33.11 32.02
C ASP A 688 15.02 31.70 32.28
N LEU A 689 15.68 30.66 31.74
CA LEU A 689 15.35 29.27 32.04
C LEU A 689 15.50 28.97 33.53
N GLN A 690 16.62 29.39 34.13
CA GLN A 690 16.85 29.18 35.56
C GLN A 690 15.82 29.93 36.42
N ALA A 691 15.46 31.16 36.04
CA ALA A 691 14.42 31.94 36.70
C ALA A 691 13.05 31.28 36.59
N LEU A 692 12.69 30.76 35.41
CA LEU A 692 11.43 30.05 35.16
C LEU A 692 11.32 28.77 36.01
N LEU A 693 12.37 27.96 36.05
CA LEU A 693 12.39 26.71 36.82
C LEU A 693 12.31 26.98 38.33
N LYS A 694 13.01 28.03 38.82
CA LYS A 694 12.90 28.48 40.22
C LYS A 694 11.50 28.96 40.57
N ALA A 695 10.85 29.72 39.68
CA ALA A 695 9.52 30.28 39.92
C ALA A 695 8.42 29.22 39.90
N THR A 696 8.51 28.24 38.99
CA THR A 696 7.49 27.19 38.82
C THR A 696 7.68 26.00 39.76
N ASN A 697 8.90 25.78 40.25
CA ASN A 697 9.32 24.58 40.95
C ASN A 697 8.89 23.28 40.22
N GLY A 698 8.79 23.35 38.89
CA GLY A 698 8.24 22.28 38.04
C GLY A 698 9.22 21.14 37.79
N ALA A 699 10.52 21.43 37.74
CA ALA A 699 11.56 20.45 37.41
C ALA A 699 11.59 19.25 38.38
N SER A 700 11.41 19.50 39.68
CA SER A 700 11.40 18.44 40.71
C SER A 700 10.25 17.45 40.60
N ARG A 701 9.24 17.75 39.78
CA ARG A 701 8.07 16.89 39.53
C ARG A 701 8.22 16.01 38.29
N LEU A 702 9.20 16.31 37.45
CA LEU A 702 9.48 15.53 36.25
C LEU A 702 10.18 14.22 36.61
N GLN A 703 9.87 13.16 35.90
CA GLN A 703 10.60 11.89 36.00
C GLN A 703 11.88 11.89 35.17
N LEU A 704 11.83 12.53 34.00
CA LEU A 704 12.93 12.53 33.05
C LEU A 704 12.81 13.81 32.21
N VAL A 705 13.95 14.46 32.00
CA VAL A 705 14.11 15.53 31.00
C VAL A 705 14.99 14.98 29.88
N PHE A 706 14.50 15.00 28.65
CA PHE A 706 15.21 14.58 27.45
C PHE A 706 15.44 15.80 26.56
N LEU A 707 16.70 16.24 26.45
CA LEU A 707 17.09 17.40 25.66
C LEU A 707 17.67 16.94 24.32
N ASN A 708 16.84 16.93 23.28
CA ASN A 708 17.27 16.68 21.91
C ASN A 708 17.74 17.99 21.25
N ALA A 709 18.90 18.46 21.68
CA ALA A 709 19.51 19.69 21.18
C ALA A 709 21.04 19.60 21.25
N CYS A 710 21.72 20.16 20.25
CA CYS A 710 23.18 20.30 20.25
C CYS A 710 23.66 21.21 21.39
N CYS A 711 24.80 20.91 22.01
CA CYS A 711 25.36 21.70 23.12
C CYS A 711 24.35 21.95 24.27
N SER A 712 23.58 20.94 24.65
CA SER A 712 22.49 21.04 25.64
C SER A 712 22.94 20.73 27.07
N ASP A 713 24.24 20.52 27.31
CA ASP A 713 24.80 20.14 28.60
C ASP A 713 24.64 21.22 29.67
N LEU A 714 24.78 22.50 29.31
CA LEU A 714 24.55 23.63 30.24
C LEU A 714 23.08 23.73 30.66
N ALA A 715 22.15 23.60 29.71
CA ALA A 715 20.73 23.56 30.00
C ALA A 715 20.37 22.33 30.86
N GLY A 716 20.99 21.18 30.58
CA GLY A 716 20.82 19.95 31.35
C GLY A 716 21.26 20.09 32.81
N GLN A 717 22.38 20.78 33.06
CA GLN A 717 22.82 21.11 34.43
C GLN A 717 21.81 22.01 35.16
N ILE A 718 21.25 23.01 34.48
CA ILE A 718 20.23 23.90 35.07
C ILE A 718 18.96 23.13 35.46
N PHE A 719 18.50 22.17 34.65
CA PHE A 719 17.39 21.30 35.00
C PHE A 719 17.71 20.42 36.22
N LEU A 720 18.93 19.87 36.29
CA LEU A 720 19.39 19.07 37.43
C LEU A 720 19.45 19.91 38.72
N GLU A 721 20.02 21.12 38.68
CA GLU A 721 20.07 22.05 39.82
C GLU A 721 18.69 22.50 40.28
N ALA A 722 17.73 22.59 39.37
CA ALA A 722 16.33 22.88 39.68
C ALA A 722 15.55 21.66 40.24
N GLY A 723 16.21 20.51 40.39
CA GLY A 723 15.68 19.32 41.05
C GLY A 723 15.17 18.22 40.13
N ALA A 724 15.40 18.29 38.81
CA ALA A 724 15.05 17.18 37.92
C ALA A 724 15.92 15.94 38.25
N PRO A 725 15.31 14.76 38.47
CA PRO A 725 16.04 13.58 38.94
C PRO A 725 16.91 12.94 37.86
N HIS A 726 16.47 12.97 36.60
CA HIS A 726 17.15 12.35 35.47
C HIS A 726 17.12 13.30 34.27
N VAL A 727 18.28 13.55 33.65
CA VAL A 727 18.40 14.42 32.47
C VAL A 727 19.28 13.75 31.42
N VAL A 728 18.76 13.60 30.20
CA VAL A 728 19.51 13.18 29.02
C VAL A 728 19.82 14.43 28.18
N CYS A 729 21.09 14.65 27.86
CA CYS A 729 21.54 15.81 27.08
C CYS A 729 22.79 15.45 26.27
N CYS A 730 23.27 16.38 25.44
CA CYS A 730 24.42 16.15 24.59
C CYS A 730 25.46 17.29 24.65
N ARG A 731 26.75 16.92 24.62
CA ARG A 731 27.89 17.85 24.49
C ARG A 731 28.23 18.07 23.02
N GLY A 732 28.38 19.33 22.63
CA GLY A 732 28.77 19.69 21.27
C GLY A 732 27.68 19.46 20.22
N SER A 733 28.05 19.63 18.95
CA SER A 733 27.19 19.36 17.81
C SER A 733 27.12 17.87 17.49
N VAL A 734 25.93 17.38 17.17
CA VAL A 734 25.64 15.99 16.79
C VAL A 734 25.05 15.96 15.38
N PHE A 735 25.33 14.90 14.62
CA PHE A 735 24.65 14.67 13.34
C PHE A 735 23.18 14.30 13.55
N ASP A 736 22.30 14.82 12.72
CA ASP A 736 20.86 14.53 12.79
C ASP A 736 20.56 13.03 12.77
N ALA A 737 21.26 12.27 11.91
CA ALA A 737 21.11 10.80 11.84
C ALA A 737 21.44 10.11 13.19
N THR A 738 22.44 10.62 13.93
CA THR A 738 22.78 10.10 15.26
C THR A 738 21.70 10.47 16.27
N ALA A 739 21.20 11.70 16.23
CA ALA A 739 20.16 12.17 17.15
C ALA A 739 18.84 11.41 17.00
N GLN A 740 18.48 11.09 15.75
CA GLN A 740 17.31 10.28 15.42
C GLN A 740 17.48 8.84 15.91
N ALA A 741 18.61 8.19 15.59
CA ALA A 741 18.90 6.83 16.04
C ALA A 741 18.91 6.72 17.57
N PHE A 742 19.54 7.68 18.25
CA PHE A 742 19.59 7.70 19.71
C PHE A 742 18.20 7.82 20.34
N THR A 743 17.40 8.77 19.86
CA THR A 743 16.05 9.03 20.39
C THR A 743 15.15 7.82 20.20
N LYS A 744 15.14 7.23 19.00
CA LYS A 744 14.36 6.02 18.69
C LYS A 744 14.75 4.84 19.58
N ALA A 745 16.05 4.57 19.67
CA ALA A 745 16.59 3.49 20.49
C ALA A 745 16.24 3.64 21.97
N PHE A 746 16.38 4.87 22.48
CA PHE A 746 16.10 5.19 23.88
C PHE A 746 14.62 4.97 24.21
N TYR A 747 13.70 5.57 23.46
CA TYR A 747 12.27 5.45 23.74
C TYR A 747 11.75 4.03 23.49
N ARG A 748 12.26 3.30 22.50
CA ARG A 748 11.93 1.88 22.27
C ARG A 748 12.36 1.01 23.46
N ALA A 749 13.59 1.18 23.95
CA ALA A 749 14.07 0.46 25.12
C ALA A 749 13.30 0.84 26.39
N PHE A 750 13.02 2.13 26.57
CA PHE A 750 12.28 2.65 27.71
C PHE A 750 10.82 2.17 27.73
N ALA A 751 10.14 2.17 26.57
CA ALA A 751 8.79 1.63 26.41
C ALA A 751 8.73 0.10 26.63
N ALA A 752 9.80 -0.63 26.33
CA ALA A 752 9.94 -2.06 26.62
C ALA A 752 10.18 -2.37 28.11
N GLY A 753 10.00 -1.39 29.02
CA GLY A 753 10.10 -1.56 30.46
C GLY A 753 11.53 -1.55 31.01
N ARG A 754 12.53 -1.11 30.23
CA ARG A 754 13.92 -0.98 30.70
C ARG A 754 14.08 0.22 31.63
N SER A 755 15.09 0.17 32.51
CA SER A 755 15.48 1.32 33.34
C SER A 755 16.05 2.45 32.48
N ILE A 756 16.11 3.67 33.00
CA ILE A 756 16.66 4.83 32.27
C ILE A 756 18.12 4.59 31.90
N ALA A 757 18.92 4.03 32.83
CA ALA A 757 20.30 3.64 32.56
C ALA A 757 20.38 2.62 31.42
N SER A 758 19.57 1.56 31.47
CA SER A 758 19.59 0.51 30.44
C SER A 758 19.13 1.02 29.08
N ALA A 759 18.11 1.89 29.04
CA ALA A 759 17.64 2.50 27.79
C ALA A 759 18.70 3.43 27.17
N PHE A 760 19.39 4.21 28.01
CA PHE A 760 20.50 5.07 27.61
C PHE A 760 21.68 4.25 27.05
N ASP A 761 22.05 3.15 27.71
CA ASP A 761 23.14 2.28 27.26
C ASP A 761 22.83 1.57 25.94
N ILE A 762 21.58 1.12 25.75
CA ILE A 762 21.10 0.54 24.49
C ILE A 762 21.19 1.57 23.36
N ALA A 763 20.75 2.81 23.61
CA ALA A 763 20.82 3.88 22.63
C ALA A 763 22.27 4.25 22.26
N LYS A 764 23.20 4.30 23.23
CA LYS A 764 24.63 4.49 22.93
C LYS A 764 25.21 3.32 22.14
N LEU A 765 24.79 2.08 22.42
CA LEU A 765 25.27 0.90 21.71
C LEU A 765 24.81 0.89 20.24
N GLU A 766 23.58 1.34 19.97
CA GLU A 766 23.05 1.46 18.62
C GLU A 766 23.89 2.42 17.76
N ILE A 767 24.26 3.59 18.31
CA ILE A 767 25.18 4.51 17.62
C ILE A 767 26.57 3.87 17.42
N ARG A 768 27.13 3.22 18.46
CA ARG A 768 28.48 2.62 18.38
C ARG A 768 28.57 1.49 17.36
N THR A 769 27.46 0.82 17.08
CA THR A 769 27.36 -0.29 16.13
C THR A 769 26.93 0.16 14.73
N ALA A 770 26.65 1.46 14.53
CA ALA A 770 26.25 1.99 13.23
C ALA A 770 27.28 1.64 12.13
N PRO A 771 26.82 1.28 10.92
CA PRO A 771 27.69 0.85 9.82
C PRO A 771 28.67 1.96 9.39
N GLN A 772 28.28 3.24 9.52
CA GLN A 772 29.10 4.39 9.17
C GLN A 772 30.13 4.72 10.26
N PRO A 773 31.45 4.68 9.97
CA PRO A 773 32.49 4.93 10.98
C PRO A 773 32.43 6.32 11.62
N GLY A 774 31.97 7.34 10.87
CA GLY A 774 31.85 8.72 11.34
C GLY A 774 30.80 8.93 12.42
N LEU A 775 29.75 8.09 12.45
CA LEU A 775 28.66 8.20 13.44
C LEU A 775 29.01 7.53 14.78
N ARG A 776 29.87 6.50 14.77
CA ARG A 776 30.20 5.71 15.98
C ARG A 776 30.80 6.55 17.11
N ALA A 777 31.61 7.56 16.76
CA ALA A 777 32.26 8.44 17.72
C ALA A 777 31.28 9.44 18.38
N GLU A 778 30.12 9.68 17.76
CA GLU A 778 29.09 10.59 18.28
C GLU A 778 28.41 10.05 19.54
N ALA A 779 28.44 8.73 19.76
CA ALA A 779 27.82 8.10 20.94
C ALA A 779 28.36 8.68 22.26
N GLU A 780 29.64 9.06 22.31
CA GLU A 780 30.26 9.61 23.52
C GLU A 780 29.86 11.04 23.84
N LYS A 781 29.15 11.72 22.93
CA LYS A 781 28.65 13.07 23.16
C LYS A 781 27.40 13.10 24.05
N TYR A 782 26.63 12.01 24.08
CA TYR A 782 25.45 11.87 24.94
C TYR A 782 25.82 11.65 26.40
N LEU A 783 25.09 12.32 27.29
CA LEU A 783 25.22 12.27 28.74
C LEU A 783 23.89 11.91 29.40
N LEU A 784 24.00 11.18 30.52
CA LEU A 784 22.91 10.95 31.46
C LEU A 784 23.32 11.56 32.81
N LEU A 785 22.62 12.59 33.24
CA LEU A 785 22.86 13.31 34.49
C LEU A 785 21.83 12.91 35.57
N PRO A 786 22.23 12.80 36.84
CA PRO A 786 23.62 12.91 37.35
C PRO A 786 24.46 11.68 36.99
N GLU A 787 25.74 11.89 36.63
CA GLU A 787 26.60 10.80 36.15
C GLU A 787 26.80 9.72 37.23
N GLY A 788 26.48 8.46 36.90
CA GLY A 788 26.73 7.30 37.77
C GLY A 788 25.77 7.10 38.94
N ASP A 789 24.62 7.79 38.98
CA ASP A 789 23.64 7.64 40.05
C ASP A 789 22.87 6.30 39.97
N ALA A 790 22.76 5.62 41.11
CA ALA A 790 22.02 4.38 41.24
C ALA A 790 20.50 4.55 41.03
N SER A 791 19.97 5.77 41.20
CA SER A 791 18.57 6.09 40.94
C SER A 791 18.14 5.84 39.48
N HIS A 792 19.08 5.84 38.53
CA HIS A 792 18.82 5.53 37.12
C HIS A 792 18.38 4.08 36.87
N GLN A 793 18.55 3.18 37.85
CA GLN A 793 18.23 1.76 37.74
C GLN A 793 16.77 1.41 38.03
N SER A 794 15.97 2.35 38.56
CA SER A 794 14.54 2.10 38.78
C SER A 794 13.78 1.97 37.45
N SER A 795 12.99 0.90 37.30
CA SER A 795 12.05 0.74 36.18
C SER A 795 10.80 1.58 36.45
N PHE A 796 10.48 2.51 35.55
CA PHE A 796 9.42 3.49 35.80
C PHE A 796 8.20 3.42 34.87
N CYS A 797 8.06 2.43 33.99
CA CYS A 797 6.97 2.48 32.99
C CYS A 797 6.25 1.18 32.64
N GLU A 798 4.92 1.28 32.67
CA GLU A 798 3.97 0.60 31.78
C GLU A 798 3.51 1.66 30.74
N LEU A 799 4.22 1.79 29.61
CA LEU A 799 3.78 2.60 28.46
C LEU A 799 3.10 1.65 27.48
N ALA A 800 1.80 1.81 27.28
CA ALA A 800 1.05 0.98 26.34
C ALA A 800 1.27 1.47 24.90
N TRP A 801 1.80 0.59 24.06
CA TRP A 801 1.97 0.83 22.63
C TRP A 801 0.60 0.84 21.94
N ARG A 802 0.20 1.98 21.36
CA ARG A 802 -0.99 2.11 20.52
C ARG A 802 -0.59 2.76 19.21
N ALA A 803 -0.81 2.06 18.10
CA ALA A 803 -0.49 2.54 16.77
C ALA A 803 -1.60 3.46 16.24
N GLY A 804 -1.19 4.58 15.65
CA GLY A 804 -2.03 5.45 14.82
C GLY A 804 -1.83 6.93 15.13
N PRO A 805 -1.08 7.70 14.33
CA PRO A 805 -1.19 9.16 14.39
C PRO A 805 -2.59 9.59 13.93
N PRO A 806 -3.16 10.67 14.49
CA PRO A 806 -4.44 11.20 14.01
C PRO A 806 -4.33 11.58 12.52
N LYS A 807 -5.37 11.23 11.75
CA LYS A 807 -5.49 11.58 10.32
C LYS A 807 -5.39 13.10 10.16
N ARG A 808 -4.42 13.55 9.37
CA ARG A 808 -4.15 14.97 9.12
C ARG A 808 -5.00 15.51 7.98
N ARG A 809 -5.29 16.81 8.01
CA ARG A 809 -5.96 17.51 6.89
C ARG A 809 -5.07 17.52 5.65
N TRP A 810 -5.68 17.33 4.48
CA TRP A 810 -5.02 17.26 3.17
C TRP A 810 -4.32 18.58 2.84
N LEU A 811 -3.00 18.56 2.67
CA LEU A 811 -2.17 19.69 2.23
C LEU A 811 -1.29 19.23 1.07
N PRO A 812 -0.89 20.12 0.14
CA PRO A 812 0.01 19.76 -0.95
C PRO A 812 1.33 19.17 -0.43
N SER A 813 1.94 18.30 -1.24
CA SER A 813 3.27 17.73 -0.99
C SER A 813 4.33 18.81 -0.79
N ARG A 814 5.39 18.52 -0.01
CA ARG A 814 6.52 19.44 0.13
C ARG A 814 7.14 19.73 -1.23
N VAL A 815 7.64 20.95 -1.39
CA VAL A 815 8.45 21.35 -2.54
C VAL A 815 9.80 20.63 -2.44
N GLU A 816 10.19 19.91 -3.50
CA GLU A 816 11.40 19.07 -3.52
C GLU A 816 12.67 19.87 -3.18
N ASP A 817 12.87 21.02 -3.84
CA ASP A 817 13.97 21.95 -3.58
C ASP A 817 13.43 23.35 -3.25
N PHE A 818 13.38 23.70 -1.96
CA PHE A 818 12.96 25.03 -1.50
C PHE A 818 14.12 25.78 -0.85
N CYS A 819 14.59 26.86 -1.48
CA CYS A 819 15.68 27.68 -0.93
C CYS A 819 15.49 29.18 -1.19
N GLY A 820 16.08 30.01 -0.34
CA GLY A 820 16.13 31.47 -0.52
C GLY A 820 14.79 32.21 -0.30
N ARG A 821 13.79 31.52 0.25
CA ARG A 821 12.42 32.04 0.45
C ARG A 821 11.95 32.05 1.91
N SER A 822 12.81 31.66 2.85
CA SER A 822 12.49 31.60 4.29
C SER A 822 12.11 32.96 4.89
N ARG A 823 12.73 34.04 4.39
CA ARG A 823 12.34 35.41 4.77
C ARG A 823 10.92 35.75 4.29
N ASP A 824 10.59 35.40 3.05
CA ASP A 824 9.26 35.65 2.48
C ASP A 824 8.20 34.88 3.27
N LEU A 825 8.47 33.61 3.61
CA LEU A 825 7.59 32.76 4.41
C LEU A 825 7.31 33.37 5.79
N TRP A 826 8.36 33.81 6.50
CA TRP A 826 8.22 34.47 7.81
C TRP A 826 7.45 35.80 7.72
N LEU A 827 7.71 36.63 6.71
CA LEU A 827 7.00 37.91 6.52
C LEU A 827 5.51 37.69 6.24
N LEU A 828 5.16 36.69 5.43
CA LEU A 828 3.76 36.33 5.15
C LEU A 828 3.02 35.88 6.41
N LEU A 829 3.62 35.01 7.23
CA LEU A 829 3.04 34.59 8.52
C LEU A 829 2.86 35.77 9.48
N LYS A 830 3.84 36.66 9.54
CA LYS A 830 3.74 37.89 10.33
C LYS A 830 2.60 38.80 9.86
N HIS A 831 2.33 38.85 8.56
CA HIS A 831 1.19 39.58 8.01
C HIS A 831 -0.15 38.94 8.37
N LEU A 832 -0.26 37.62 8.26
CA LEU A 832 -1.48 36.87 8.59
C LEU A 832 -1.82 37.00 10.10
N GLY A 833 -0.83 37.00 10.99
CA GLY A 833 -1.03 37.20 12.43
C GLY A 833 -1.17 38.65 12.94
N SER A 834 -1.13 39.67 12.07
CA SER A 834 -1.07 41.09 12.48
C SER A 834 -2.30 41.91 12.10
N ALA A 835 -3.47 41.65 12.67
CA ALA A 835 -4.74 42.39 12.42
C ALA A 835 -5.17 42.50 10.92
N ARG A 836 -4.44 41.86 10.00
CA ARG A 836 -4.70 41.83 8.56
C ARG A 836 -5.20 40.44 8.22
N ARG A 837 -6.41 40.39 7.65
CA ARG A 837 -7.10 39.13 7.36
C ARG A 837 -6.97 38.69 5.91
N CYS A 838 -6.23 39.44 5.09
CA CYS A 838 -6.02 39.11 3.68
C CYS A 838 -4.65 39.59 3.17
N VAL A 839 -3.89 38.66 2.63
CA VAL A 839 -2.60 38.88 1.95
C VAL A 839 -2.70 38.35 0.52
N LEU A 840 -2.23 39.12 -0.46
CA LEU A 840 -2.21 38.76 -1.88
C LEU A 840 -0.75 38.78 -2.35
N VAL A 841 -0.20 37.60 -2.61
CA VAL A 841 1.14 37.40 -3.16
C VAL A 841 1.07 37.58 -4.67
N HIS A 842 1.82 38.54 -5.20
CA HIS A 842 1.83 38.84 -6.63
C HIS A 842 3.24 38.93 -7.21
N GLY A 843 3.37 38.62 -8.49
CA GLY A 843 4.65 38.63 -9.20
C GLY A 843 4.58 37.84 -10.51
N PRO A 844 5.65 37.88 -11.33
CA PRO A 844 5.71 37.20 -12.62
C PRO A 844 5.33 35.72 -12.58
N ALA A 845 4.91 35.17 -13.72
CA ALA A 845 4.70 33.73 -13.86
C ALA A 845 6.01 32.98 -13.55
N LYS A 846 5.90 31.79 -12.93
CA LYS A 846 7.01 30.88 -12.61
C LYS A 846 8.07 31.40 -11.62
N ILE A 847 7.79 32.49 -10.89
CA ILE A 847 8.72 33.02 -9.87
C ILE A 847 8.77 32.22 -8.55
N GLY A 848 7.92 31.17 -8.43
CA GLY A 848 7.84 30.30 -7.24
C GLY A 848 6.74 30.66 -6.24
N LYS A 849 5.66 31.35 -6.66
CA LYS A 849 4.51 31.67 -5.79
C LYS A 849 3.89 30.42 -5.17
N SER A 850 3.52 29.44 -5.99
CA SER A 850 2.91 28.18 -5.54
C SER A 850 3.79 27.38 -4.60
N ALA A 851 5.11 27.36 -4.85
CA ALA A 851 6.09 26.73 -3.97
C ALA A 851 6.12 27.42 -2.59
N LEU A 852 6.14 28.76 -2.55
CA LEU A 852 6.09 29.54 -1.31
C LEU A 852 4.80 29.32 -0.53
N LEU A 853 3.65 29.32 -1.20
CA LEU A 853 2.35 29.08 -0.57
C LEU A 853 2.24 27.65 0.00
N THR A 854 2.77 26.67 -0.72
CA THR A 854 2.80 25.26 -0.29
C THR A 854 3.62 25.08 0.99
N GLU A 855 4.86 25.57 1.02
CA GLU A 855 5.69 25.46 2.23
C GLU A 855 5.11 26.27 3.40
N LEU A 856 4.49 27.43 3.13
CA LEU A 856 3.79 28.19 4.16
C LEU A 856 2.60 27.41 4.73
N ALA A 857 1.79 26.77 3.89
CA ALA A 857 0.63 25.97 4.29
C ALA A 857 1.05 24.86 5.25
N ARG A 858 2.11 24.12 4.89
CA ARG A 858 2.66 23.03 5.69
C ARG A 858 3.28 23.52 6.99
N PHE A 859 4.00 24.63 6.94
CA PHE A 859 4.56 25.25 8.13
C PHE A 859 3.45 25.69 9.10
N ALA A 860 2.45 26.41 8.60
CA ALA A 860 1.33 26.93 9.40
C ALA A 860 0.48 25.83 10.05
N ALA A 861 0.32 24.69 9.36
CA ALA A 861 -0.48 23.56 9.81
C ALA A 861 0.26 22.57 10.74
N ALA A 862 1.55 22.78 11.00
CA ALA A 862 2.31 21.88 11.87
C ALA A 862 1.75 21.87 13.32
N PRO A 863 1.88 20.74 14.06
CA PRO A 863 1.24 20.58 15.36
C PRO A 863 1.62 21.66 16.39
N GLY A 864 0.66 22.18 17.15
CA GLY A 864 0.92 23.22 18.16
C GLY A 864 1.10 24.64 17.60
N ARG A 865 0.97 24.86 16.28
CA ARG A 865 0.96 26.19 15.66
C ARG A 865 -0.47 26.74 15.49
N SER A 866 -0.57 28.03 15.21
CA SER A 866 -1.82 28.79 15.20
C SER A 866 -2.92 28.25 14.26
N TYR A 867 -2.52 27.58 13.17
CA TYR A 867 -3.45 27.00 12.18
C TYR A 867 -3.38 25.47 12.15
N GLU A 868 -2.95 24.83 13.24
CA GLU A 868 -2.92 23.36 13.34
C GLU A 868 -4.25 22.76 12.90
N ASN A 869 -4.20 21.90 11.88
CA ASN A 869 -5.38 21.33 11.25
C ASN A 869 -6.44 22.39 10.90
N ARG A 870 -6.09 23.60 10.43
CA ARG A 870 -7.06 24.66 10.04
C ARG A 870 -6.61 25.44 8.81
N VAL A 871 -5.77 24.81 7.99
CA VAL A 871 -5.33 25.34 6.70
C VAL A 871 -6.10 24.61 5.60
N ILE A 872 -6.76 25.37 4.73
CA ILE A 872 -7.46 24.89 3.53
C ILE A 872 -6.68 25.41 2.33
N TYR A 873 -6.24 24.51 1.45
CA TYR A 873 -5.47 24.86 0.26
C TYR A 873 -6.24 24.47 -1.00
N LEU A 874 -6.43 25.43 -1.92
CA LEU A 874 -7.08 25.22 -3.21
C LEU A 874 -6.25 25.84 -4.33
N ALA A 875 -5.73 24.99 -5.21
CA ALA A 875 -5.09 25.42 -6.46
C ALA A 875 -6.14 25.54 -7.58
N CYS A 876 -6.16 26.70 -8.25
CA CYS A 876 -7.04 26.98 -9.36
C CYS A 876 -6.28 26.75 -10.68
N ASP A 877 -6.21 25.50 -11.16
CA ASP A 877 -5.50 25.19 -12.40
C ASP A 877 -6.05 26.02 -13.59
N GLU A 878 -5.17 26.87 -14.16
CA GLU A 878 -5.46 27.78 -15.28
C GLU A 878 -6.07 27.01 -16.48
N ALA A 879 -5.56 25.80 -16.78
CA ALA A 879 -6.01 24.99 -17.92
C ALA A 879 -7.43 24.41 -17.75
N ASP A 880 -7.81 24.12 -16.49
CA ASP A 880 -9.11 23.55 -16.15
C ASP A 880 -10.22 24.61 -16.16
N LEU A 881 -9.90 25.87 -15.85
CA LEU A 881 -10.84 26.97 -15.73
C LEU A 881 -11.09 27.70 -17.06
N GLU A 882 -10.08 27.81 -17.93
CA GLU A 882 -10.19 28.49 -19.24
C GLU A 882 -11.19 27.81 -20.20
N ASN A 883 -11.41 26.49 -20.06
CA ASN A 883 -12.26 25.70 -20.95
C ASN A 883 -13.73 25.54 -20.47
N ARG A 884 -14.15 26.24 -19.42
CA ARG A 884 -15.47 26.06 -18.79
C ARG A 884 -16.41 27.23 -19.04
N GLU A 885 -17.68 26.92 -19.31
CA GLU A 885 -18.73 27.95 -19.51
C GLU A 885 -19.00 28.80 -18.25
N GLU A 886 -18.79 28.24 -17.04
CA GLU A 886 -18.99 28.94 -15.76
C GLU A 886 -17.84 28.71 -14.75
N PRO A 887 -16.69 29.40 -14.90
CA PRO A 887 -15.50 29.19 -14.09
C PRO A 887 -15.70 29.43 -12.59
N LEU A 888 -16.47 30.47 -12.22
CA LEU A 888 -16.75 30.80 -10.82
C LEU A 888 -17.60 29.74 -10.11
N LEU A 889 -18.59 29.15 -10.79
CA LEU A 889 -19.42 28.09 -10.20
C LEU A 889 -18.59 26.83 -9.98
N TYR A 890 -17.73 26.48 -10.94
CA TYR A 890 -16.78 25.38 -10.79
C TYR A 890 -15.83 25.60 -9.60
N PHE A 891 -15.24 26.78 -9.48
CA PHE A 891 -14.41 27.17 -8.33
C PHE A 891 -15.14 27.00 -6.99
N LEU A 892 -16.38 27.48 -6.88
CA LEU A 892 -17.17 27.36 -5.65
C LEU A 892 -17.52 25.89 -5.32
N ARG A 893 -17.77 25.05 -6.33
CA ARG A 893 -17.99 23.61 -6.13
C ARG A 893 -16.71 22.94 -5.62
N GLN A 894 -15.54 23.30 -6.15
CA GLN A 894 -14.27 22.74 -5.68
C GLN A 894 -13.97 23.18 -4.24
N LEU A 895 -14.14 24.48 -3.94
CA LEU A 895 -13.99 24.99 -2.57
C LEU A 895 -14.95 24.30 -1.59
N PHE A 896 -16.21 24.10 -1.98
CA PHE A 896 -17.21 23.41 -1.15
C PHE A 896 -16.88 21.92 -0.95
N ARG A 897 -16.41 21.23 -1.99
CA ARG A 897 -15.94 19.83 -1.88
C ARG A 897 -14.76 19.72 -0.92
N GLN A 898 -13.79 20.62 -1.03
CA GLN A 898 -12.63 20.64 -0.14
C GLN A 898 -13.05 20.80 1.32
N LEU A 899 -13.98 21.72 1.60
CA LEU A 899 -14.56 21.92 2.93
C LEU A 899 -15.35 20.70 3.46
N ARG A 900 -16.01 19.93 2.58
CA ARG A 900 -16.83 18.76 2.96
C ARG A 900 -16.06 17.46 3.18
N ILE A 901 -15.02 17.22 2.38
CA ILE A 901 -14.05 16.14 2.64
C ILE A 901 -13.42 16.35 4.03
N GLU A 902 -13.25 17.62 4.42
CA GLU A 902 -12.66 18.01 5.70
C GLU A 902 -13.65 18.01 6.90
N GLU A 903 -14.95 18.26 6.70
CA GLU A 903 -16.00 18.15 7.75
C GLU A 903 -16.15 16.71 8.28
N HIS A 904 -16.09 15.70 7.40
CA HIS A 904 -16.22 14.28 7.78
C HIS A 904 -14.98 13.74 8.52
N ALA A 905 -13.81 14.36 8.31
CA ALA A 905 -12.59 14.02 9.05
C ALA A 905 -12.53 14.67 10.44
N ALA A 906 -13.20 15.81 10.65
CA ALA A 906 -13.20 16.54 11.91
C ALA A 906 -14.29 16.09 12.91
N THR A 907 -15.36 15.45 12.46
CA THR A 907 -16.50 15.01 13.31
C THR A 907 -16.30 13.68 14.03
N GLU A 908 -15.23 12.92 13.73
CA GLU A 908 -14.88 11.69 14.48
C GLU A 908 -14.26 11.95 15.88
N GLN A 909 -14.04 13.21 16.29
CA GLN A 909 -13.35 13.54 17.56
C GLN A 909 -14.18 14.30 18.61
N LEU A 910 -15.48 14.55 18.40
CA LEU A 910 -16.34 15.25 19.37
C LEU A 910 -17.68 14.53 19.57
N GLU A 911 -17.75 13.59 20.51
CA GLU A 911 -19.03 13.18 21.08
C GLU A 911 -19.48 14.21 22.13
N VAL A 912 -20.65 14.83 21.88
CA VAL A 912 -21.79 15.07 22.79
C VAL A 912 -22.56 16.31 22.32
N GLY A 913 -23.76 16.14 21.74
CA GLY A 913 -24.74 17.23 21.54
C GLY A 913 -25.70 17.02 20.36
N PRO A 914 -26.99 17.40 20.45
CA PRO A 914 -28.05 16.74 19.69
C PRO A 914 -28.22 17.26 18.26
N SER A 915 -28.41 16.29 17.36
CA SER A 915 -29.24 16.31 16.15
C SER A 915 -29.34 17.64 15.37
N ILE A 916 -28.55 17.75 14.31
CA ILE A 916 -28.95 18.48 13.12
C ILE A 916 -28.98 17.47 11.98
N THR A 917 -30.19 17.13 11.54
CA THR A 917 -30.46 16.25 10.40
C THR A 917 -29.77 16.77 9.14
N ALA A 918 -28.85 15.98 8.58
CA ALA A 918 -28.29 16.23 7.25
C ALA A 918 -29.42 16.24 6.19
N PRO A 919 -29.52 17.25 5.32
CA PRO A 919 -30.50 17.23 4.23
C PRO A 919 -30.13 16.14 3.24
N LYS A 920 -31.04 15.20 3.02
CA LYS A 920 -30.95 14.17 1.97
C LYS A 920 -30.80 14.84 0.60
N GLU A 921 -29.73 14.51 -0.12
CA GLU A 921 -29.56 14.89 -1.52
C GLU A 921 -30.66 14.26 -2.36
N THR A 922 -31.62 15.09 -2.75
CA THR A 922 -32.51 14.88 -3.89
C THR A 922 -32.28 16.08 -4.80
N PHE A 923 -31.19 16.06 -5.57
CA PHE A 923 -31.02 17.00 -6.67
C PHE A 923 -31.75 16.44 -7.89
N ASN A 924 -33.05 16.69 -7.92
CA ASN A 924 -33.89 16.54 -9.10
C ASN A 924 -34.64 17.86 -9.28
N MET A 925 -34.03 18.83 -9.99
CA MET A 925 -34.67 19.96 -10.65
C MET A 925 -33.60 20.86 -11.30
N ASP A 926 -33.81 21.23 -12.57
CA ASP A 926 -33.02 22.23 -13.30
C ASP A 926 -33.03 23.59 -12.57
N LEU A 927 -31.98 23.88 -11.79
CA LEU A 927 -31.77 25.19 -11.16
C LEU A 927 -30.89 26.05 -12.06
N SER A 928 -31.20 27.35 -12.17
CA SER A 928 -30.30 28.30 -12.83
C SER A 928 -28.99 28.45 -12.05
N ALA A 929 -27.86 28.58 -12.76
CA ALA A 929 -26.52 28.74 -12.19
C ALA A 929 -26.42 29.82 -11.09
N GLN A 930 -27.13 30.94 -11.25
CA GLN A 930 -27.15 32.02 -10.25
C GLN A 930 -27.76 31.59 -8.91
N SER A 931 -28.75 30.70 -8.94
CA SER A 931 -29.38 30.16 -7.73
C SER A 931 -28.42 29.21 -7.01
N GLU A 932 -27.67 28.41 -7.77
CA GLU A 932 -26.69 27.47 -7.23
C GLU A 932 -25.49 28.19 -6.60
N VAL A 933 -24.95 29.22 -7.25
CA VAL A 933 -23.89 30.07 -6.69
C VAL A 933 -24.29 30.64 -5.33
N ARG A 934 -25.56 31.08 -5.18
CA ARG A 934 -26.07 31.62 -3.91
C ARG A 934 -26.14 30.57 -2.81
N ILE A 935 -26.55 29.34 -3.14
CA ILE A 935 -26.63 28.23 -2.19
C ILE A 935 -25.23 27.82 -1.73
N LEU A 936 -24.31 27.58 -2.68
CA LEU A 936 -22.93 27.19 -2.38
C LEU A 936 -22.21 28.23 -1.52
N ARG A 937 -22.38 29.52 -1.82
CA ARG A 937 -21.82 30.61 -0.99
C ARG A 937 -22.28 30.53 0.46
N SER A 938 -23.58 30.32 0.68
CA SER A 938 -24.12 30.22 2.04
C SER A 938 -23.59 29.00 2.79
N GLN A 939 -23.42 27.87 2.08
CA GLN A 939 -22.90 26.64 2.67
C GLN A 939 -21.40 26.75 3.00
N ILE A 940 -20.60 27.33 2.11
CA ILE A 940 -19.16 27.59 2.35
C ILE A 940 -18.96 28.50 3.58
N VAL A 941 -19.76 29.56 3.71
CA VAL A 941 -19.71 30.43 4.90
C VAL A 941 -20.02 29.64 6.17
N GLN A 942 -21.05 28.79 6.15
CA GLN A 942 -21.42 27.98 7.30
C GLN A 942 -20.29 27.02 7.71
N SER A 943 -19.72 26.25 6.78
CA SER A 943 -18.61 25.34 7.05
C SER A 943 -17.38 26.07 7.62
N LEU A 944 -17.05 27.26 7.09
CA LEU A 944 -15.95 28.07 7.61
C LEU A 944 -16.23 28.63 9.01
N GLN A 945 -17.49 28.94 9.33
CA GLN A 945 -17.89 29.37 10.68
C GLN A 945 -17.82 28.22 11.68
N GLU A 946 -18.17 27.00 11.28
CA GLU A 946 -18.04 25.80 12.12
C GLU A 946 -16.57 25.44 12.40
N LEU A 947 -15.68 25.68 11.43
CA LEU A 947 -14.23 25.49 11.59
C LEU A 947 -13.53 26.60 12.41
N ALA A 948 -14.06 27.81 12.39
CA ALA A 948 -13.48 28.94 13.13
C ALA A 948 -13.94 28.94 14.59
N SER A 949 -13.00 28.93 15.54
CA SER A 949 -13.30 29.10 16.97
C SER A 949 -12.68 30.40 17.51
N LEU A 950 -13.20 30.91 18.63
CA LEU A 950 -12.78 32.19 19.25
C LEU A 950 -11.27 32.31 19.53
N HIS A 951 -10.53 31.19 19.55
CA HIS A 951 -9.11 31.14 19.93
C HIS A 951 -8.16 30.66 18.84
N HIS A 952 -8.64 30.16 17.69
CA HIS A 952 -7.76 29.69 16.61
C HIS A 952 -8.33 30.05 15.22
N PRO A 953 -7.59 30.83 14.41
CA PRO A 953 -8.02 31.26 13.08
C PRO A 953 -8.00 30.10 12.05
N VAL A 954 -8.74 30.30 10.95
CA VAL A 954 -8.76 29.43 9.77
C VAL A 954 -8.02 30.14 8.64
N LEU A 955 -7.06 29.45 8.01
CA LEU A 955 -6.30 29.97 6.88
C LEU A 955 -6.81 29.34 5.58
N LEU A 956 -7.37 30.16 4.68
CA LEU A 956 -7.75 29.74 3.34
C LEU A 956 -6.74 30.26 2.33
N ILE A 957 -6.04 29.33 1.67
CA ILE A 957 -5.02 29.58 0.66
C ILE A 957 -5.64 29.30 -0.72
N LEU A 958 -5.68 30.33 -1.56
CA LEU A 958 -6.16 30.25 -2.94
C LEU A 958 -4.98 30.53 -3.88
N ASP A 959 -4.51 29.48 -4.55
CA ASP A 959 -3.39 29.56 -5.49
C ASP A 959 -3.88 29.66 -6.95
N ASP A 960 -3.08 30.32 -7.78
CA ASP A 960 -3.28 30.53 -9.21
C ASP A 960 -4.64 31.17 -9.61
N LEU A 961 -4.99 32.30 -8.99
CA LEU A 961 -6.27 32.99 -9.26
C LEU A 961 -6.34 33.75 -10.60
N ASP A 962 -5.32 33.63 -11.46
CA ASP A 962 -5.16 34.43 -12.67
C ASP A 962 -6.37 34.32 -13.62
N SER A 963 -6.84 33.10 -13.88
CA SER A 963 -8.02 32.85 -14.73
C SER A 963 -9.30 33.48 -14.17
N LEU A 964 -9.57 33.32 -12.87
CA LEU A 964 -10.78 33.85 -12.24
C LEU A 964 -10.77 35.37 -12.13
N LEU A 965 -9.59 35.98 -11.98
CA LEU A 965 -9.42 37.43 -11.98
C LEU A 965 -9.63 38.02 -13.37
N GLN A 966 -9.30 37.29 -14.44
CA GLN A 966 -9.56 37.74 -15.81
C GLN A 966 -11.04 37.68 -16.17
N SER A 967 -11.73 36.59 -15.82
CA SER A 967 -13.12 36.35 -16.25
C SER A 967 -14.19 36.86 -15.26
N ASN A 968 -13.91 36.91 -13.96
CA ASN A 968 -14.92 37.10 -12.90
C ASN A 968 -14.44 37.91 -11.67
N ALA A 969 -13.51 38.87 -11.86
CA ALA A 969 -12.91 39.62 -10.74
C ALA A 969 -13.92 40.26 -9.76
N GLU A 970 -14.98 40.92 -10.25
CA GLU A 970 -15.95 41.61 -9.40
C GLU A 970 -16.80 40.63 -8.58
N GLU A 971 -17.19 39.50 -9.17
CA GLU A 971 -17.95 38.45 -8.53
C GLU A 971 -17.11 37.71 -7.50
N LEU A 972 -15.86 37.38 -7.83
CA LEU A 972 -14.89 36.81 -6.90
C LEU A 972 -14.64 37.76 -5.72
N ARG A 973 -14.47 39.06 -5.98
CA ARG A 973 -14.33 40.09 -4.95
C ARG A 973 -15.52 40.10 -3.98
N LYS A 974 -16.75 40.01 -4.48
CA LYS A 974 -17.97 39.95 -3.66
C LYS A 974 -18.00 38.69 -2.79
N VAL A 975 -17.60 37.54 -3.33
CA VAL A 975 -17.51 36.28 -2.59
C VAL A 975 -16.48 36.40 -1.47
N LEU A 976 -15.23 36.78 -1.77
CA LEU A 976 -14.16 36.90 -0.77
C LEU A 976 -14.49 37.94 0.31
N THR A 977 -15.14 39.05 -0.07
CA THR A 977 -15.62 40.06 0.88
C THR A 977 -16.68 39.49 1.83
N GLU A 978 -17.63 38.71 1.32
CA GLU A 978 -18.65 38.06 2.15
C GLU A 978 -18.04 37.05 3.13
N LEU A 979 -17.09 36.22 2.68
CA LEU A 979 -16.40 35.25 3.52
C LEU A 979 -15.68 35.94 4.70
N LEU A 980 -14.96 37.03 4.45
CA LEU A 980 -14.29 37.80 5.50
C LEU A 980 -15.26 38.47 6.47
N LEU A 981 -16.37 39.03 5.96
CA LEU A 981 -17.37 39.71 6.77
C LEU A 981 -18.14 38.76 7.68
N ARG A 982 -18.42 37.53 7.23
CA ARG A 982 -19.27 36.57 7.95
C ARG A 982 -18.49 35.63 8.86
N THR A 983 -17.17 35.50 8.70
CA THR A 983 -16.35 34.57 9.50
C THR A 983 -15.28 35.35 10.26
N GLU A 984 -15.45 35.64 11.55
CA GLU A 984 -14.55 36.55 12.32
C GLU A 984 -13.10 36.04 12.46
N GLY A 985 -12.87 34.72 12.36
CA GLY A 985 -11.55 34.09 12.44
C GLY A 985 -10.94 33.65 11.10
N LEU A 986 -11.47 34.10 9.95
CA LEU A 986 -10.95 33.72 8.64
C LEU A 986 -9.81 34.64 8.19
N GLU A 987 -8.72 34.05 7.73
CA GLU A 987 -7.59 34.72 7.07
C GLU A 987 -7.39 34.15 5.66
N LEU A 988 -7.15 35.05 4.71
CA LEU A 988 -7.00 34.72 3.29
C LEU A 988 -5.57 34.94 2.83
N LEU A 989 -4.99 33.94 2.17
CA LEU A 989 -3.75 34.07 1.41
C LEU A 989 -4.04 33.77 -0.06
N LEU A 990 -3.85 34.76 -0.91
CA LEU A 990 -4.19 34.70 -2.34
C LEU A 990 -2.90 34.76 -3.17
N ALA A 991 -2.82 34.04 -4.28
CA ALA A 991 -1.74 34.20 -5.25
C ALA A 991 -2.26 34.48 -6.67
N ALA A 992 -1.63 35.45 -7.33
CA ALA A 992 -1.91 35.86 -8.71
C ALA A 992 -0.69 36.54 -9.35
N ARG A 993 -0.73 36.84 -10.65
CA ARG A 993 0.30 37.64 -11.35
C ARG A 993 0.22 39.10 -10.95
N GLU A 994 -1.00 39.61 -10.82
CA GLU A 994 -1.28 41.01 -10.49
C GLU A 994 -1.99 41.14 -9.14
N ALA A 995 -1.99 42.34 -8.57
CA ALA A 995 -2.70 42.65 -7.33
C ALA A 995 -3.91 43.56 -7.60
N PRO A 996 -5.03 43.03 -8.13
CA PRO A 996 -6.17 43.86 -8.53
C PRO A 996 -6.96 44.43 -7.34
N PHE A 997 -6.81 43.86 -6.15
CA PHE A 997 -7.56 44.27 -4.96
C PHE A 997 -6.70 45.05 -3.98
N GLN A 998 -7.07 46.30 -3.70
CA GLN A 998 -6.51 47.06 -2.57
C GLN A 998 -7.31 46.83 -1.26
N ALA A 999 -8.58 46.44 -1.38
CA ALA A 999 -9.48 46.15 -0.26
C ALA A 999 -10.63 45.21 -0.64
N LEU A 1000 -11.00 44.33 0.28
CA LEU A 1000 -12.18 43.46 0.25
C LEU A 1000 -13.18 43.96 1.30
N GLY A 1001 -14.15 44.79 0.89
CA GLY A 1001 -15.05 45.48 1.81
C GLY A 1001 -14.29 46.44 2.75
N ALA A 1002 -14.45 46.26 4.06
CA ALA A 1002 -13.74 47.03 5.07
C ALA A 1002 -12.31 46.50 5.37
N HIS A 1003 -11.94 45.35 4.80
CA HIS A 1003 -10.66 44.70 5.07
C HIS A 1003 -9.61 45.12 4.03
N LYS A 1004 -8.49 45.68 4.50
CA LYS A 1004 -7.34 46.01 3.65
C LYS A 1004 -6.64 44.74 3.18
N VAL A 1005 -6.36 44.67 1.87
CA VAL A 1005 -5.53 43.59 1.28
C VAL A 1005 -4.08 44.02 1.29
N VAL A 1006 -3.19 43.19 1.84
CA VAL A 1006 -1.74 43.42 1.77
C VAL A 1006 -1.21 42.82 0.48
N GLY A 1007 -0.84 43.67 -0.49
CA GLY A 1007 -0.14 43.23 -1.69
C GLY A 1007 1.32 42.94 -1.37
N TYR A 1008 1.70 41.67 -1.38
CA TYR A 1008 3.08 41.21 -1.18
C TYR A 1008 3.72 40.92 -2.54
N HIS A 1009 4.65 41.78 -2.98
CA HIS A 1009 5.39 41.56 -4.21
C HIS A 1009 6.48 40.52 -3.98
N LEU A 1010 6.45 39.42 -4.73
CA LEU A 1010 7.47 38.39 -4.66
C LEU A 1010 8.63 38.72 -5.62
N ASP A 1011 9.79 39.06 -5.07
CA ASP A 1011 10.98 39.39 -5.85
C ASP A 1011 11.68 38.14 -6.40
N PRO A 1012 12.51 38.24 -7.45
CA PRO A 1012 13.35 37.11 -7.90
C PRO A 1012 14.29 36.61 -6.81
N LEU A 1013 14.67 35.32 -6.88
CA LEU A 1013 15.69 34.76 -5.98
C LEU A 1013 17.02 35.49 -6.12
N GLN A 1014 17.76 35.59 -5.01
CA GLN A 1014 19.13 36.11 -5.05
C GLN A 1014 20.00 35.18 -5.92
N PRO A 1015 21.02 35.70 -6.63
CA PRO A 1015 21.83 34.89 -7.54
C PRO A 1015 22.44 33.65 -6.90
N LEU A 1016 22.83 33.73 -5.62
CA LEU A 1016 23.38 32.59 -4.88
C LEU A 1016 22.32 31.52 -4.59
N ASP A 1017 21.12 31.92 -4.19
CA ASP A 1017 20.03 30.98 -3.93
C ASP A 1017 19.49 30.38 -5.22
N ALA A 1018 19.41 31.17 -6.30
CA ALA A 1018 19.10 30.67 -7.63
C ALA A 1018 20.15 29.66 -8.13
N ALA A 1019 21.43 29.89 -7.85
CA ALA A 1019 22.51 28.95 -8.18
C ALA A 1019 22.43 27.68 -7.33
N ARG A 1020 22.10 27.79 -6.03
CA ARG A 1020 21.86 26.62 -5.16
C ARG A 1020 20.68 25.80 -5.67
N LEU A 1021 19.56 26.44 -5.98
CA LEU A 1021 18.38 25.79 -6.55
C LEU A 1021 18.70 25.09 -7.88
N PHE A 1022 19.50 25.73 -8.73
CA PHE A 1022 19.95 25.15 -9.99
C PHE A 1022 20.84 23.92 -9.77
N LEU A 1023 21.78 23.97 -8.82
CA LEU A 1023 22.65 22.84 -8.49
C LEU A 1023 21.88 21.66 -7.90
N CYS A 1024 20.88 21.92 -7.04
CA CYS A 1024 20.00 20.89 -6.50
C CYS A 1024 19.14 20.23 -7.59
N SER A 1025 18.67 21.02 -8.58
CA SER A 1025 17.81 20.53 -9.67
C SER A 1025 18.54 19.90 -10.86
N THR A 1026 19.88 19.92 -10.91
CA THR A 1026 20.66 19.28 -11.98
C THR A 1026 21.36 18.01 -11.50
N GLU A 1027 21.01 16.86 -12.07
CA GLU A 1027 21.79 15.62 -11.96
C GLU A 1027 23.17 15.81 -12.61
N LEU A 1028 24.16 16.25 -11.84
CA LEU A 1028 25.54 16.27 -12.29
C LEU A 1028 26.12 14.85 -12.17
N LEU A 1029 26.06 14.10 -13.28
CA LEU A 1029 26.83 12.87 -13.46
C LEU A 1029 28.32 13.14 -13.20
N PRO A 1030 29.00 12.38 -12.33
CA PRO A 1030 30.46 12.44 -12.25
C PRO A 1030 31.04 11.88 -13.55
N VAL A 1031 31.72 12.71 -14.33
CA VAL A 1031 32.57 12.23 -15.43
C VAL A 1031 33.68 11.38 -14.82
N SER A 1032 33.79 10.13 -15.25
CA SER A 1032 34.80 9.17 -14.81
C SER A 1032 36.21 9.77 -14.83
N ARG A 1033 36.89 9.79 -13.68
CA ARG A 1033 38.32 10.10 -13.62
C ARG A 1033 39.13 8.94 -14.19
N THR A 1034 39.64 9.10 -15.41
CA THR A 1034 40.91 8.49 -15.82
C THR A 1034 41.87 9.60 -16.20
N ALA A 1035 42.58 10.17 -15.22
CA ALA A 1035 43.76 10.99 -15.46
C ALA A 1035 44.69 10.94 -14.25
N SER A 1036 45.94 10.53 -14.49
CA SER A 1036 47.04 10.53 -13.54
C SER A 1036 47.42 11.96 -13.14
N ALA A 1037 47.94 12.10 -11.92
CA ALA A 1037 48.13 13.36 -11.18
C ALA A 1037 49.13 14.39 -11.73
N ASP A 1038 49.58 14.30 -13.00
CA ASP A 1038 50.64 15.16 -13.54
C ASP A 1038 50.21 16.17 -14.64
N GLU A 1039 48.95 16.19 -15.06
CA GLU A 1039 48.47 17.14 -16.08
C GLU A 1039 47.38 18.10 -15.56
N CYS A 1040 47.73 18.97 -14.60
CA CYS A 1040 46.87 20.10 -14.20
C CYS A 1040 47.65 21.43 -14.24
N ARG A 1041 48.18 21.77 -15.42
CA ARG A 1041 48.60 23.13 -15.77
C ARG A 1041 48.24 23.42 -17.22
N GLY A 1042 46.96 23.72 -17.47
CA GLY A 1042 46.48 24.18 -18.76
C GLY A 1042 44.98 24.36 -18.74
N ASP A 1043 44.50 25.49 -19.24
CA ASP A 1043 43.08 25.84 -19.40
C ASP A 1043 42.27 24.71 -20.08
N ALA A 1044 41.63 23.86 -19.28
CA ALA A 1044 40.63 22.92 -19.76
C ALA A 1044 39.24 23.52 -19.51
N ALA A 1045 38.65 24.07 -20.58
CA ALA A 1045 37.26 24.51 -20.56
C ALA A 1045 36.34 23.31 -20.29
N PHE A 1046 35.73 23.26 -19.10
CA PHE A 1046 34.67 22.29 -18.79
C PHE A 1046 33.49 22.52 -19.74
N ARG A 1047 33.24 21.59 -20.66
CA ARG A 1047 32.01 21.55 -21.46
C ARG A 1047 30.97 20.70 -20.74
N TRP A 1048 29.97 21.36 -20.18
CA TRP A 1048 28.77 20.72 -19.63
C TRP A 1048 27.75 20.50 -20.76
N ARG A 1049 27.20 19.29 -20.89
CA ARG A 1049 26.09 18.99 -21.81
C ARG A 1049 24.78 19.08 -21.04
N VAL A 1050 23.94 20.06 -21.41
CA VAL A 1050 22.56 20.19 -20.92
C VAL A 1050 21.65 19.34 -21.82
N HIS A 1051 20.88 18.42 -21.25
CA HIS A 1051 20.09 17.44 -22.01
C HIS A 1051 18.66 17.92 -22.39
N ARG A 1052 18.25 19.13 -22.02
CA ARG A 1052 16.97 19.74 -22.44
C ARG A 1052 17.14 21.20 -22.87
N PRO A 1053 16.57 21.63 -24.01
CA PRO A 1053 16.46 23.04 -24.33
C PRO A 1053 15.33 23.65 -23.47
N LEU A 1054 15.68 24.44 -22.46
CA LEU A 1054 14.73 25.39 -21.88
C LEU A 1054 14.60 26.56 -22.87
N VAL A 1055 13.36 26.89 -23.25
CA VAL A 1055 13.05 28.14 -23.96
C VAL A 1055 13.36 29.29 -22.99
N VAL A 1056 14.56 29.83 -23.11
CA VAL A 1056 14.98 31.04 -22.39
C VAL A 1056 14.35 32.22 -23.13
N ALA A 1057 13.32 32.82 -22.56
CA ALA A 1057 12.93 34.17 -22.92
C ALA A 1057 14.08 35.13 -22.53
N ASP A 1058 14.43 36.02 -23.46
CA ASP A 1058 15.58 36.93 -23.45
C ASP A 1058 16.04 37.42 -22.07
N PHE A 1059 17.15 36.87 -21.58
CA PHE A 1059 17.97 37.51 -20.55
C PHE A 1059 19.20 38.13 -21.22
N SER A 1060 19.07 39.39 -21.64
CA SER A 1060 20.23 40.26 -21.92
C SER A 1060 20.78 40.81 -20.60
N VAL A 1061 21.48 40.00 -19.82
CA VAL A 1061 22.28 40.49 -18.69
C VAL A 1061 23.65 39.85 -18.73
N ALA A 1062 24.66 40.69 -18.90
CA ALA A 1062 26.07 40.31 -18.86
C ALA A 1062 26.39 39.62 -17.53
N VAL A 1063 26.67 38.31 -17.56
CA VAL A 1063 27.17 37.56 -16.42
C VAL A 1063 28.62 37.98 -16.15
N PRO A 1064 28.96 38.60 -15.00
CA PRO A 1064 30.35 38.74 -14.62
C PRO A 1064 30.88 37.36 -14.23
N ARG A 1065 32.10 37.03 -14.67
CA ARG A 1065 32.84 35.83 -14.28
C ARG A 1065 32.77 35.64 -12.76
N ILE A 1066 32.07 34.61 -12.30
CA ILE A 1066 32.20 34.11 -10.93
C ILE A 1066 33.29 33.06 -10.96
N THR A 1067 34.47 33.45 -10.50
CA THR A 1067 35.55 32.58 -10.07
C THR A 1067 35.43 32.39 -8.55
N ALA A 1068 35.00 31.21 -8.11
CA ALA A 1068 35.35 30.53 -6.85
C ALA A 1068 34.47 29.28 -6.72
#